data_AF-C6W4S5-F1
#
_entry.id   AF-C6W4S5-F1
#
_cell.length_a   1.000
_cell.length_b   1.000
_cell.length_c   1.000
_cell.angle_alpha   90.00
_cell.angle_beta   90.00
_cell.angle_gamma   90.00
#
_symmetry.space_group_name_H-M   'P 1'
#
loop_
_entity.id
_entity.type
_entity.pdbx_description
1 polymer ?
#
loop_
_entity_poly.entity_id
_entity_poly.type
_entity_poly.pdbx_seq_one_letter_code
_entity_poly.pdbx_strand_id
1 'polypeptide(L)'
;MRNYIALLLVGLIALACAKSKTGGASRASSEKAGASKGRRAEVLFLGHNSKHHDSGKYAPWLSIKLFKSGINMSYTTQLNDINPENLAKYDGLIIYANHDSLSPSQESAMKAFVEGGKGLIPIHSASGCFRNSSWYIKTIGGQFASHKTGSFKNTILKPDHQVMKGITDFQTWDETYVHKNLNPDKTVLGERVEGDVHEPYTWVRNEGKGRVFYTAYGHEDSTWTNKGFLDLVRNGVLWAVGDKVQAQIAALNLPDVDIYNSDTISHYTKRHVVPKMQESLSPAESNKLTQIPPDFEIQLFASEPDITNPIAMSWDERGRLWVVESVDYPNTFTETDGAANDRIKICEDTNGDGKADKFTVFADKLNIPTSMVFSNGGVIVSMAPDFVFLKDTNGDDVADTREVLMTGWGKNDTHAGPSNLQYGFDNKIWGVLGFSAFNGTINGKKMSFSQGLYNFKPDGKEFEYLGSSSNNTWGLGFTEDNNIFLSTANNTHSAFFSMPGRLMQRTLGEEQPSVQPIQKIDGHYDAHALTPNLRQVDVVGGFTSAAGHHFYTARNYPKEYWNRVAFVTEPTIRLVHKAILEPDGAGFKEKDGWNFMASSDEWFGPVQAEVGPDGAVWVADWYNFIIQHNVFVPAQSPSKFILPFEEQPHGPGNAFSSPMRDLNHGRVYRIVYKNAKKAPALKLSKDDLPGLVAALENDNMFWRMTAQRLLVESKKLSVLPDLYKIINNPKVDEIGLNSPAVHALWTMHGLGALDGSNAEALQVVSKALTHPAAGVRKAAASVLPKQAQSFEILEKGIKDANLNTRLSVFVAIADLPASEKVGAAIYQASLDEQNAKDPWLSRAILAAAIQHEKGFLAAAGKQSQPSALTAQVTEALSREIYPLGRRSTLQFSPDVSGKEITIRASITKGRDRALQGFIAGQGGKDGGYALYIQDGKLVMAVRQHGMLSKAVTSGILPDKFDVVASLTEGGNIRIDIDGKEAATGKAHMLFNAPLSNSVRSGEDMEGEDRIGEYEGRFGFAGNFQKASLELNRPNEGGGNAVSSAKSAPKSGASNATVIELKVEKEIMQYDKKLITAKAGQKVVINLENPDGMQHNLLIIKPGTLQKVGKAADELLTNPKAAEMQYVPKIPEVLFATRLVSTGETVTLEFTVPAEPGDYPYVCTFPGHWRGMNGILRVTK
;
A
#
# COMPACT_ATOMS: atom_id res chain seq x y z
N MET A 1 -5.40 54.85 -28.78
CA MET A 1 -5.57 56.28 -28.42
C MET A 1 -6.04 56.30 -26.97
N ARG A 2 -5.18 56.68 -26.02
CA ARG A 2 -5.20 58.00 -25.34
C ARG A 2 -6.62 58.35 -24.84
N ASN A 3 -6.95 58.59 -23.57
CA ASN A 3 -6.16 59.03 -22.42
C ASN A 3 -7.03 59.08 -21.13
N TYR A 4 -6.42 58.73 -19.98
CA TYR A 4 -6.38 59.47 -18.69
C TYR A 4 -7.65 59.54 -17.79
N ILE A 5 -7.64 58.96 -16.57
CA ILE A 5 -7.18 59.49 -15.24
C ILE A 5 -8.16 60.55 -14.68
N ALA A 6 -8.55 60.67 -13.39
CA ALA A 6 -8.50 59.89 -12.14
C ALA A 6 -8.98 60.83 -11.00
N LEU A 7 -9.15 60.28 -9.77
CA LEU A 7 -9.11 60.91 -8.44
C LEU A 7 -10.28 61.88 -8.04
N LEU A 8 -10.71 62.07 -6.79
CA LEU A 8 -10.73 61.39 -5.47
C LEU A 8 -11.35 62.43 -4.48
N LEU A 9 -11.56 62.02 -3.21
CA LEU A 9 -11.93 62.76 -1.97
C LEU A 9 -13.43 62.74 -1.59
N VAL A 10 -13.86 62.02 -0.53
CA VAL A 10 -13.59 62.09 0.94
C VAL A 10 -14.49 63.12 1.66
N GLY A 11 -15.21 62.68 2.70
CA GLY A 11 -15.62 63.59 3.79
C GLY A 11 -17.00 63.41 4.42
N LEU A 12 -17.13 62.44 5.32
CA LEU A 12 -18.17 62.20 6.33
C LEU A 12 -18.48 63.41 7.27
N ILE A 13 -19.74 63.56 7.74
CA ILE A 13 -20.18 63.65 9.18
C ILE A 13 -21.56 64.38 9.41
N ALA A 14 -22.49 63.60 9.97
CA ALA A 14 -23.47 63.79 11.06
C ALA A 14 -24.60 64.86 11.14
N LEU A 15 -25.83 64.30 11.30
CA LEU A 15 -26.90 64.55 12.29
C LEU A 15 -27.37 65.99 12.64
N ALA A 16 -28.68 66.28 12.48
CA ALA A 16 -29.70 66.11 13.54
C ALA A 16 -31.03 66.90 13.30
N CYS A 17 -32.16 66.18 13.53
CA CYS A 17 -33.40 66.59 14.20
C CYS A 17 -34.52 67.45 13.54
N ALA A 18 -35.71 66.82 13.43
CA ALA A 18 -37.05 67.20 13.96
C ALA A 18 -38.18 67.17 12.90
N LYS A 19 -39.04 66.12 12.86
CA LYS A 19 -40.33 65.90 13.58
C LYS A 19 -41.60 66.41 12.86
N SER A 20 -42.44 65.48 12.37
CA SER A 20 -43.91 65.37 12.62
C SER A 20 -44.49 64.15 11.86
N LYS A 21 -44.79 63.02 12.52
CA LYS A 21 -46.10 62.52 12.97
C LYS A 21 -47.18 62.35 11.88
N THR A 22 -47.61 61.11 11.63
CA THR A 22 -48.99 60.58 11.87
C THR A 22 -49.05 59.04 11.70
N GLY A 23 -49.77 58.38 12.63
CA GLY A 23 -50.37 57.01 12.75
C GLY A 23 -49.85 55.83 11.91
N GLY A 24 -49.63 54.61 12.43
CA GLY A 24 -50.32 53.93 13.54
C GLY A 24 -51.07 52.70 13.01
N ALA A 25 -50.35 51.61 12.73
CA ALA A 25 -50.90 50.26 12.59
C ALA A 25 -49.86 49.25 13.11
N SER A 26 -50.24 48.47 14.12
CA SER A 26 -49.40 47.50 14.81
C SER A 26 -48.95 46.36 13.88
N ARG A 27 -47.65 46.28 13.59
CA ARG A 27 -47.00 45.04 13.17
C ARG A 27 -46.15 44.52 14.31
N ALA A 28 -46.53 43.35 14.79
CA ALA A 28 -45.70 42.52 15.65
C ALA A 28 -44.31 42.40 15.03
N SER A 29 -43.29 42.68 15.83
CA SER A 29 -41.88 42.49 15.49
C SER A 29 -41.63 41.01 15.23
N SER A 30 -41.57 40.61 13.96
CA SER A 30 -40.87 39.39 13.58
C SER A 30 -39.39 39.62 13.88
N GLU A 31 -38.91 39.07 14.98
CA GLU A 31 -37.49 38.81 15.17
C GLU A 31 -37.01 38.03 13.95
N LYS A 32 -36.19 38.67 13.11
CA LYS A 32 -35.45 37.96 12.07
C LYS A 32 -34.48 37.03 12.79
N ALA A 33 -34.84 35.75 12.87
CA ALA A 33 -33.92 34.67 13.15
C ALA A 33 -32.69 34.84 12.25
N GLY A 34 -31.50 35.02 12.84
CA GLY A 34 -30.26 35.09 12.08
C GLY A 34 -30.14 33.85 11.19
N ALA A 35 -29.92 34.06 9.90
CA ALA A 35 -29.75 32.96 8.95
C ALA A 35 -28.62 32.04 9.44
N SER A 36 -28.92 30.78 9.72
CA SER A 36 -27.94 29.81 10.17
C SER A 36 -26.90 29.58 9.06
N LYS A 37 -25.60 29.67 9.37
CA LYS A 37 -24.51 29.29 8.45
C LYS A 37 -24.74 27.86 7.94
N GLY A 38 -24.75 27.68 6.63
CA GLY A 38 -24.91 26.37 5.99
C GLY A 38 -23.73 25.43 6.29
N ARG A 39 -24.01 24.16 6.56
CA ARG A 39 -23.01 23.11 6.82
C ARG A 39 -23.60 21.72 6.62
N ARG A 40 -22.73 20.72 6.48
CA ARG A 40 -23.10 19.30 6.56
C ARG A 40 -23.40 18.91 8.02
N ALA A 41 -24.23 17.89 8.22
CA ALA A 41 -24.37 17.23 9.51
C ALA A 41 -23.21 16.26 9.74
N GLU A 42 -22.79 16.10 10.99
CA GLU A 42 -21.75 15.15 11.37
C GLU A 42 -22.39 13.99 12.15
N VAL A 43 -22.17 12.74 11.73
CA VAL A 43 -22.66 11.56 12.49
C VAL A 43 -21.51 10.59 12.80
N LEU A 44 -21.51 10.07 14.02
CA LEU A 44 -20.59 9.02 14.44
C LEU A 44 -21.26 7.66 14.21
N PHE A 45 -20.60 6.76 13.49
CA PHE A 45 -20.99 5.37 13.33
C PHE A 45 -20.17 4.50 14.28
N LEU A 46 -20.81 3.96 15.32
CA LEU A 46 -20.22 2.98 16.21
C LEU A 46 -20.49 1.56 15.67
N GLY A 47 -19.43 0.95 15.16
CA GLY A 47 -19.35 -0.44 14.75
C GLY A 47 -18.79 -1.37 15.83
N HIS A 48 -18.45 -2.59 15.41
CA HIS A 48 -17.75 -3.59 16.21
C HIS A 48 -16.87 -4.45 15.28
N ASN A 49 -15.69 -4.88 15.76
CA ASN A 49 -14.80 -5.82 15.07
C ASN A 49 -15.39 -7.25 15.07
N SER A 50 -16.57 -7.42 14.50
CA SER A 50 -17.30 -8.68 14.41
C SER A 50 -17.60 -9.00 12.94
N LYS A 51 -17.42 -10.25 12.53
CA LYS A 51 -17.78 -10.71 11.18
C LYS A 51 -19.25 -11.11 11.03
N HIS A 52 -19.98 -11.23 12.14
CA HIS A 52 -21.41 -11.54 12.13
C HIS A 52 -22.26 -10.30 11.82
N HIS A 53 -21.89 -9.15 12.41
CA HIS A 53 -22.42 -7.84 12.05
C HIS A 53 -21.24 -7.00 11.56
N ASP A 54 -20.78 -7.28 10.33
CA ASP A 54 -19.57 -6.68 9.75
C ASP A 54 -19.80 -5.21 9.39
N SER A 55 -19.73 -4.38 10.42
CA SER A 55 -19.90 -2.93 10.32
C SER A 55 -18.93 -2.29 9.33
N GLY A 56 -17.71 -2.83 9.18
CA GLY A 56 -16.71 -2.31 8.25
C GLY A 56 -17.10 -2.55 6.79
N LYS A 57 -17.76 -3.67 6.50
CA LYS A 57 -18.30 -4.00 5.18
C LYS A 57 -19.48 -3.10 4.78
N TYR A 58 -20.34 -2.76 5.74
CA TYR A 58 -21.61 -2.09 5.45
C TYR A 58 -21.60 -0.57 5.60
N ALA A 59 -20.73 -0.03 6.47
CA ALA A 59 -20.61 1.41 6.66
C ALA A 59 -20.33 2.17 5.34
N PRO A 60 -19.47 1.71 4.41
CA PRO A 60 -19.24 2.41 3.14
C PRO A 60 -20.51 2.61 2.30
N TRP A 61 -21.40 1.62 2.21
CA TRP A 61 -22.68 1.73 1.49
C TRP A 61 -23.55 2.84 2.06
N LEU A 62 -23.63 2.92 3.39
CA LEU A 62 -24.38 3.96 4.06
C LEU A 62 -23.71 5.32 3.92
N SER A 63 -22.38 5.37 3.98
CA SER A 63 -21.58 6.59 3.82
C SER A 63 -21.91 7.30 2.51
N ILE A 64 -21.85 6.58 1.37
CA ILE A 64 -22.17 7.13 0.05
C ILE A 64 -23.60 7.71 0.03
N LYS A 65 -24.56 7.00 0.64
CA LYS A 65 -25.95 7.43 0.68
C LYS A 65 -26.16 8.70 1.51
N LEU A 66 -25.57 8.74 2.70
CA LEU A 66 -25.66 9.86 3.63
C LEU A 66 -24.94 11.08 3.08
N PHE A 67 -23.77 10.89 2.45
CA PHE A 67 -22.96 11.96 1.90
C PHE A 67 -23.70 12.76 0.82
N LYS A 68 -24.39 12.07 -0.10
CA LYS A 68 -25.26 12.73 -1.11
C LYS A 68 -26.36 13.59 -0.49
N SER A 69 -26.70 13.36 0.77
CA SER A 69 -27.79 14.03 1.51
C SER A 69 -27.29 15.12 2.44
N GLY A 70 -26.01 15.50 2.36
CA GLY A 70 -25.41 16.53 3.23
C GLY A 70 -24.99 16.05 4.61
N ILE A 71 -24.77 14.74 4.79
CA ILE A 71 -24.37 14.14 6.07
C ILE A 71 -22.99 13.51 5.90
N ASN A 72 -22.03 13.92 6.73
CA ASN A 72 -20.72 13.31 6.87
C ASN A 72 -20.77 12.20 7.92
N MET A 73 -20.08 11.09 7.65
CA MET A 73 -20.03 9.96 8.57
C MET A 73 -18.59 9.67 8.99
N SER A 74 -18.34 9.65 10.30
CA SER A 74 -17.11 9.17 10.90
C SER A 74 -17.32 7.75 11.44
N TYR A 75 -16.43 6.82 11.12
CA TYR A 75 -16.54 5.42 11.53
C TYR A 75 -15.58 5.09 12.68
N THR A 76 -16.05 4.31 13.66
CA THR A 76 -15.20 3.75 14.72
C THR A 76 -15.73 2.40 15.18
N THR A 77 -14.83 1.53 15.65
CA THR A 77 -15.19 0.32 16.39
C THR A 77 -14.83 0.41 17.87
N GLN A 78 -14.31 1.55 18.31
CA GLN A 78 -13.82 1.75 19.67
C GLN A 78 -14.91 2.32 20.58
N LEU A 79 -15.34 1.53 21.57
CA LEU A 79 -16.35 1.99 22.53
C LEU A 79 -15.89 3.18 23.38
N ASN A 80 -14.58 3.39 23.52
CA ASN A 80 -14.01 4.55 24.23
C ASN A 80 -14.31 5.88 23.53
N ASP A 81 -14.71 5.87 22.25
CA ASP A 81 -15.15 7.06 21.53
C ASP A 81 -16.52 7.58 21.99
N ILE A 82 -17.22 6.80 22.82
CA ILE A 82 -18.43 7.21 23.54
C ILE A 82 -18.02 7.96 24.81
N ASN A 83 -17.55 9.18 24.61
CA ASN A 83 -17.17 10.11 25.67
C ASN A 83 -17.66 11.54 25.33
N PRO A 84 -17.78 12.45 26.31
CA PRO A 84 -18.34 13.78 26.07
C PRO A 84 -17.57 14.61 25.05
N GLU A 85 -16.23 14.54 25.06
CA GLU A 85 -15.37 15.31 24.16
C GLU A 85 -15.57 14.92 22.71
N ASN A 86 -15.55 13.62 22.41
CA ASN A 86 -15.74 13.13 21.05
C ASN A 86 -17.19 13.29 20.59
N LEU A 87 -18.18 12.98 21.43
CA LEU A 87 -19.60 13.11 21.07
C LEU A 87 -20.01 14.56 20.79
N ALA A 88 -19.36 15.55 21.40
CA ALA A 88 -19.64 16.97 21.15
C ALA A 88 -19.48 17.40 19.68
N LYS A 89 -18.71 16.64 18.90
CA LYS A 89 -18.43 16.89 17.47
C LYS A 89 -19.60 16.53 16.56
N TYR A 90 -20.53 15.71 17.03
CA TYR A 90 -21.54 15.06 16.19
C TYR A 90 -22.97 15.57 16.47
N ASP A 91 -23.82 15.45 15.45
CA ASP A 91 -25.26 15.72 15.49
C ASP A 91 -26.08 14.45 15.76
N GLY A 92 -25.51 13.27 15.50
CA GLY A 92 -26.14 11.99 15.81
C GLY A 92 -25.14 10.83 15.96
N LEU A 93 -25.61 9.75 16.58
CA LEU A 93 -24.88 8.52 16.81
C LEU A 93 -25.62 7.34 16.16
N ILE A 94 -25.01 6.71 15.16
CA ILE A 94 -25.44 5.46 14.56
C ILE A 94 -24.80 4.31 15.33
N ILE A 95 -25.56 3.27 15.66
CA ILE A 95 -25.05 2.06 16.29
C ILE A 95 -25.42 0.86 15.41
N TYR A 96 -24.41 0.10 15.00
CA TYR A 96 -24.55 -1.21 14.36
C TYR A 96 -23.40 -2.09 14.86
N ALA A 97 -23.64 -2.75 15.98
CA ALA A 97 -22.58 -3.36 16.79
C ALA A 97 -23.11 -4.53 17.62
N ASN A 98 -22.21 -5.20 18.34
CA ASN A 98 -22.54 -6.24 19.33
C ASN A 98 -21.84 -5.97 20.67
N HIS A 99 -21.77 -4.71 21.10
CA HIS A 99 -21.14 -4.38 22.37
C HIS A 99 -22.07 -4.76 23.53
N ASP A 100 -21.60 -5.61 24.44
CA ASP A 100 -22.44 -6.18 25.49
C ASP A 100 -22.80 -5.21 26.61
N SER A 101 -21.87 -4.30 26.95
CA SER A 101 -22.01 -3.43 28.11
C SER A 101 -21.50 -2.02 27.86
N LEU A 102 -22.08 -1.06 28.59
CA LEU A 102 -21.55 0.29 28.77
C LEU A 102 -20.94 0.42 30.16
N SER A 103 -19.81 1.11 30.25
CA SER A 103 -19.35 1.64 31.53
C SER A 103 -20.26 2.80 31.98
N PRO A 104 -20.31 3.12 33.29
CA PRO A 104 -21.13 4.23 33.79
C PRO A 104 -20.82 5.59 33.15
N SER A 105 -19.56 5.85 32.80
CA SER A 105 -19.15 7.08 32.13
C SER A 105 -19.62 7.14 30.69
N GLN A 106 -19.55 6.03 29.95
CA GLN A 106 -20.06 5.94 28.57
C GLN A 106 -21.59 6.08 28.53
N GLU A 107 -22.31 5.41 29.44
CA GLU A 107 -23.76 5.57 29.56
C GLU A 107 -24.13 7.03 29.84
N SER A 108 -23.43 7.67 30.79
CA SER A 108 -23.66 9.08 31.13
C SER A 108 -23.40 10.01 29.95
N ALA A 109 -22.33 9.78 29.18
CA ALA A 109 -21.99 10.56 28.00
C ALA A 109 -23.05 10.42 26.90
N MET A 110 -23.47 9.18 26.61
CA MET A 110 -24.51 8.90 25.62
C MET A 110 -25.86 9.49 26.05
N LYS A 111 -26.19 9.39 27.33
CA LYS A 111 -27.41 9.97 27.90
C LYS A 111 -27.43 11.48 27.75
N ALA A 112 -26.36 12.16 28.14
CA ALA A 112 -26.23 13.61 27.99
C ALA A 112 -26.33 14.04 26.52
N PHE A 113 -25.73 13.28 25.61
CA PHE A 113 -25.78 13.53 24.17
C PHE A 113 -27.22 13.46 23.64
N VAL A 114 -27.92 12.36 23.89
CA VAL A 114 -29.29 12.13 23.38
C VAL A 114 -30.29 13.06 24.07
N GLU A 115 -30.36 13.07 25.40
CA GLU A 115 -31.32 13.91 26.13
C GLU A 115 -31.08 15.41 25.90
N GLY A 116 -29.84 15.79 25.55
CA GLY A 116 -29.44 17.15 25.15
C GLY A 116 -29.96 17.61 23.80
N GLY A 117 -30.52 16.72 22.98
CA GLY A 117 -31.14 17.06 21.69
C GLY A 117 -30.46 16.45 20.46
N LYS A 118 -29.51 15.53 20.62
CA LYS A 118 -28.81 14.88 19.51
C LYS A 118 -29.50 13.58 19.11
N GLY A 119 -29.26 13.14 17.87
CA GLY A 119 -29.91 11.96 17.30
C GLY A 119 -29.30 10.64 17.78
N LEU A 120 -30.14 9.63 18.02
CA LEU A 120 -29.71 8.24 18.20
C LEU A 120 -30.34 7.36 17.12
N ILE A 121 -29.52 6.59 16.41
CA ILE A 121 -29.90 5.82 15.23
C ILE A 121 -29.41 4.36 15.38
N PRO A 122 -30.03 3.55 16.26
CA PRO A 122 -29.66 2.15 16.38
C PRO A 122 -30.24 1.35 15.20
N ILE A 123 -29.44 0.48 14.61
CA ILE A 123 -29.79 -0.34 13.46
C ILE A 123 -29.62 -1.81 13.84
N HIS A 124 -30.64 -2.63 13.55
CA HIS A 124 -30.60 -4.09 13.63
C HIS A 124 -30.09 -4.61 15.00
N SER A 125 -28.83 -5.07 15.02
CA SER A 125 -28.13 -5.65 16.17
C SER A 125 -27.98 -4.72 17.36
N ALA A 126 -28.14 -3.41 17.15
CA ALA A 126 -28.10 -2.42 18.22
C ALA A 126 -29.16 -2.64 19.31
N SER A 127 -30.27 -3.33 19.02
CA SER A 127 -31.26 -3.74 20.03
C SER A 127 -30.79 -4.87 20.96
N GLY A 128 -29.69 -5.55 20.59
CA GLY A 128 -28.98 -6.52 21.42
C GLY A 128 -27.79 -5.92 22.19
N CYS A 129 -27.41 -4.67 21.94
CA CYS A 129 -26.29 -4.01 22.62
C CYS A 129 -26.62 -3.57 24.05
N PHE A 130 -25.57 -3.37 24.85
CA PHE A 130 -25.58 -2.68 26.15
C PHE A 130 -26.63 -3.23 27.12
N ARG A 131 -26.65 -4.56 27.26
CA ARG A 131 -27.66 -5.32 28.02
C ARG A 131 -27.69 -4.96 29.51
N ASN A 132 -26.63 -4.35 30.02
CA ASN A 132 -26.52 -3.85 31.38
C ASN A 132 -27.15 -2.47 31.61
N SER A 133 -27.53 -1.75 30.54
CA SER A 133 -28.06 -0.39 30.62
C SER A 133 -29.59 -0.38 30.47
N SER A 134 -30.31 -0.23 31.58
CA SER A 134 -31.77 -0.10 31.56
C SER A 134 -32.21 1.18 30.85
N TRP A 135 -31.42 2.24 30.97
CA TRP A 135 -31.64 3.49 30.25
C TRP A 135 -31.56 3.30 28.73
N TYR A 136 -30.51 2.65 28.22
CA TYR A 136 -30.34 2.43 26.79
C TYR A 136 -31.50 1.60 26.20
N ILE A 137 -31.84 0.48 26.84
CA ILE A 137 -32.94 -0.40 26.40
C ILE A 137 -34.26 0.37 26.31
N LYS A 138 -34.57 1.19 27.32
CA LYS A 138 -35.77 2.04 27.33
C LYS A 138 -35.73 3.11 26.24
N THR A 139 -34.55 3.70 26.02
CA THR A 139 -34.31 4.79 25.08
C THR A 139 -34.55 4.37 23.64
N ILE A 140 -33.96 3.23 23.22
CA ILE A 140 -34.11 2.72 21.86
C ILE A 140 -35.53 2.20 21.57
N GLY A 141 -36.29 1.87 22.61
CA GLY A 141 -37.71 1.54 22.51
C GLY A 141 -38.05 0.06 22.36
N GLY A 142 -37.05 -0.83 22.38
CA GLY A 142 -37.23 -2.27 22.30
C GLY A 142 -35.91 -3.03 22.45
N GLN A 143 -35.94 -4.22 23.04
CA GLN A 143 -34.77 -5.09 23.21
C GLN A 143 -34.92 -6.34 22.34
N PHE A 144 -33.84 -6.76 21.70
CA PHE A 144 -33.81 -8.05 20.99
C PHE A 144 -34.19 -9.21 21.93
N ALA A 145 -35.05 -10.11 21.45
CA ALA A 145 -35.45 -11.32 22.17
C ALA A 145 -35.06 -12.60 21.43
N SER A 146 -35.41 -12.71 20.16
CA SER A 146 -35.11 -13.87 19.31
C SER A 146 -35.24 -13.48 17.83
N HIS A 147 -34.82 -14.37 16.93
CA HIS A 147 -35.06 -14.23 15.49
C HIS A 147 -35.22 -15.60 14.83
N LYS A 148 -35.74 -15.60 13.60
CA LYS A 148 -35.48 -16.63 12.59
C LYS A 148 -34.83 -15.95 11.39
N THR A 149 -34.90 -16.56 10.21
CA THR A 149 -34.51 -15.93 8.94
C THR A 149 -35.58 -16.16 7.90
N GLY A 150 -35.68 -15.26 6.92
CA GLY A 150 -36.64 -15.41 5.83
C GLY A 150 -36.76 -14.16 4.97
N SER A 151 -37.44 -14.31 3.83
CA SER A 151 -37.83 -13.17 3.01
C SER A 151 -39.16 -12.61 3.51
N PHE A 152 -39.19 -11.32 3.83
CA PHE A 152 -40.41 -10.64 4.25
C PHE A 152 -40.47 -9.22 3.71
N LYS A 153 -41.65 -8.66 3.77
CA LYS A 153 -41.98 -7.31 3.34
C LYS A 153 -42.46 -6.54 4.57
N ASN A 154 -41.96 -5.32 4.79
CA ASN A 154 -42.52 -4.46 5.84
C ASN A 154 -43.86 -3.91 5.36
N THR A 155 -44.85 -3.87 6.25
CA THR A 155 -46.06 -3.08 6.05
C THR A 155 -45.84 -1.67 6.60
N ILE A 156 -45.97 -0.64 5.76
CA ILE A 156 -45.85 0.77 6.18
C ILE A 156 -47.16 1.20 6.86
N LEU A 157 -47.09 1.60 8.14
CA LEU A 157 -48.25 2.01 8.94
C LEU A 157 -48.47 3.53 8.96
N LYS A 158 -47.40 4.31 8.75
CA LYS A 158 -47.42 5.77 8.82
C LYS A 158 -46.77 6.38 7.57
N PRO A 159 -47.38 6.25 6.38
CA PRO A 159 -46.78 6.70 5.12
C PRO A 159 -46.51 8.22 5.08
N ASP A 160 -47.29 9.01 5.80
CA ASP A 160 -47.14 10.47 5.86
C ASP A 160 -46.03 10.94 6.82
N HIS A 161 -45.48 10.05 7.65
CA HIS A 161 -44.39 10.42 8.56
C HIS A 161 -43.13 10.76 7.75
N GLN A 162 -42.38 11.78 8.18
CA GLN A 162 -41.20 12.28 7.45
C GLN A 162 -40.19 11.16 7.11
N VAL A 163 -39.98 10.21 8.02
CA VAL A 163 -39.09 9.05 7.82
C VAL A 163 -39.55 8.15 6.67
N MET A 164 -40.86 7.99 6.48
CA MET A 164 -41.44 7.10 5.46
C MET A 164 -41.68 7.80 4.11
N LYS A 165 -41.41 9.12 4.02
CA LYS A 165 -41.62 9.88 2.79
C LYS A 165 -40.81 9.32 1.63
N GLY A 166 -41.52 8.90 0.57
CA GLY A 166 -40.93 8.33 -0.65
C GLY A 166 -40.38 6.90 -0.48
N ILE A 167 -40.60 6.27 0.67
CA ILE A 167 -40.28 4.85 0.87
C ILE A 167 -41.44 4.03 0.30
N THR A 168 -41.14 3.23 -0.71
CA THR A 168 -42.03 2.17 -1.18
C THR A 168 -41.66 0.86 -0.51
N ASP A 169 -42.64 0.00 -0.37
CA ASP A 169 -42.44 -1.36 0.04
C ASP A 169 -41.30 -2.06 -0.74
N PHE A 170 -40.38 -2.69 0.00
CA PHE A 170 -39.32 -3.54 -0.56
C PHE A 170 -39.27 -4.87 0.18
N GLN A 171 -38.85 -5.91 -0.53
CA GLN A 171 -38.62 -7.24 0.04
C GLN A 171 -37.11 -7.45 0.18
N THR A 172 -36.71 -8.03 1.31
CA THR A 172 -35.33 -8.48 1.55
C THR A 172 -35.35 -9.81 2.30
N TRP A 173 -34.28 -10.58 2.18
CA TRP A 173 -34.04 -11.74 3.04
C TRP A 173 -33.16 -11.27 4.22
N ASP A 174 -33.66 -11.41 5.43
CA ASP A 174 -33.02 -10.87 6.63
C ASP A 174 -33.42 -11.70 7.88
N GLU A 175 -32.88 -11.34 9.05
CA GLU A 175 -33.29 -11.92 10.32
C GLU A 175 -34.65 -11.38 10.76
N THR A 176 -35.58 -12.30 11.03
CA THR A 176 -36.94 -11.96 11.42
C THR A 176 -37.02 -11.71 12.93
N TYR A 177 -36.48 -10.57 13.36
CA TYR A 177 -36.38 -10.17 14.77
C TYR A 177 -37.75 -10.15 15.46
N VAL A 178 -37.73 -10.53 16.74
CA VAL A 178 -38.81 -10.36 17.72
C VAL A 178 -38.23 -9.60 18.90
N HIS A 179 -38.97 -8.60 19.38
CA HIS A 179 -38.53 -7.73 20.46
C HIS A 179 -39.32 -7.96 21.75
N LYS A 180 -38.65 -7.74 22.88
CA LYS A 180 -39.23 -7.65 24.22
C LYS A 180 -38.96 -6.26 24.81
N ASN A 181 -39.57 -5.97 25.97
CA ASN A 181 -39.39 -4.68 26.66
C ASN A 181 -39.70 -3.47 25.76
N LEU A 182 -40.69 -3.62 24.87
CA LEU A 182 -41.11 -2.58 23.95
C LEU A 182 -41.65 -1.38 24.72
N ASN A 183 -41.09 -0.20 24.48
CA ASN A 183 -41.55 1.02 25.15
C ASN A 183 -42.92 1.44 24.58
N PRO A 184 -43.94 1.72 25.41
CA PRO A 184 -45.28 2.07 24.93
C PRO A 184 -45.37 3.43 24.21
N ASP A 185 -44.42 4.34 24.43
CA ASP A 185 -44.42 5.69 23.85
C ASP A 185 -43.80 5.79 22.43
N LYS A 186 -43.32 4.67 21.87
CA LYS A 186 -42.77 4.63 20.51
C LYS A 186 -43.89 4.78 19.47
N THR A 187 -43.57 5.46 18.37
CA THR A 187 -44.43 5.51 17.18
C THR A 187 -43.94 4.49 16.16
N VAL A 188 -44.68 3.39 16.00
CA VAL A 188 -44.37 2.36 15.00
C VAL A 188 -44.68 2.91 13.60
N LEU A 189 -43.67 2.88 12.74
CA LEU A 189 -43.76 3.36 11.36
C LEU A 189 -43.98 2.21 10.38
N GLY A 190 -43.46 1.02 10.69
CA GLY A 190 -43.68 -0.20 9.92
C GLY A 190 -43.54 -1.46 10.75
N GLU A 191 -44.22 -2.51 10.31
CA GLU A 191 -44.29 -3.81 10.97
C GLU A 191 -44.09 -4.98 9.99
N ARG A 192 -43.45 -6.04 10.49
CA ARG A 192 -43.36 -7.32 9.80
C ARG A 192 -44.63 -8.11 10.11
N VAL A 193 -45.35 -8.51 9.05
CA VAL A 193 -46.58 -9.29 9.17
C VAL A 193 -46.33 -10.74 8.73
N GLU A 194 -46.59 -11.70 9.61
CA GLU A 194 -46.50 -13.14 9.36
C GLU A 194 -47.75 -13.86 9.88
N GLY A 195 -48.73 -14.09 8.99
CA GLY A 195 -50.05 -14.57 9.39
C GLY A 195 -50.73 -13.52 10.28
N ASP A 196 -51.15 -13.92 11.49
CA ASP A 196 -51.76 -13.03 12.49
C ASP A 196 -50.72 -12.32 13.39
N VAL A 197 -49.43 -12.53 13.16
CA VAL A 197 -48.35 -11.91 13.96
C VAL A 197 -47.92 -10.60 13.31
N HIS A 198 -48.05 -9.50 14.07
CA HIS A 198 -47.66 -8.15 13.67
C HIS A 198 -46.51 -7.67 14.58
N GLU A 199 -45.28 -7.76 14.09
CA GLU A 199 -44.08 -7.40 14.85
C GLU A 199 -43.59 -5.99 14.47
N PRO A 200 -43.51 -5.03 15.41
CA PRO A 200 -42.92 -3.72 15.14
C PRO A 200 -41.48 -3.87 14.63
N TYR A 201 -41.18 -3.26 13.49
CA TYR A 201 -39.90 -3.48 12.80
C TYR A 201 -39.15 -2.18 12.52
N THR A 202 -39.86 -1.06 12.40
CA THR A 202 -39.29 0.29 12.30
C THR A 202 -40.11 1.25 13.14
N TRP A 203 -39.48 2.06 13.99
CA TRP A 203 -40.17 3.04 14.83
C TRP A 203 -39.32 4.26 15.13
N VAL A 204 -39.98 5.29 15.65
CA VAL A 204 -39.36 6.50 16.18
C VAL A 204 -39.82 6.78 17.60
N ARG A 205 -39.01 7.50 18.36
CA ARG A 205 -39.27 7.90 19.74
C ARG A 205 -38.51 9.19 20.08
N ASN A 206 -38.95 9.90 21.11
CA ASN A 206 -38.17 10.99 21.70
C ASN A 206 -37.63 10.57 23.07
N GLU A 207 -36.39 10.96 23.38
CA GLU A 207 -35.79 10.80 24.71
C GLU A 207 -35.18 12.14 25.13
N GLY A 208 -35.69 12.74 26.21
CA GLY A 208 -35.37 14.13 26.54
C GLY A 208 -35.73 15.07 25.37
N LYS A 209 -34.75 15.83 24.87
CA LYS A 209 -34.88 16.66 23.66
C LYS A 209 -34.46 15.92 22.38
N GLY A 210 -33.88 14.73 22.49
CA GLY A 210 -33.34 13.96 21.38
C GLY A 210 -34.39 13.14 20.66
N ARG A 211 -34.04 12.74 19.44
CA ARG A 211 -34.86 11.93 18.55
C ARG A 211 -34.17 10.58 18.30
N VAL A 212 -34.92 9.50 18.45
CA VAL A 212 -34.45 8.13 18.32
C VAL A 212 -35.17 7.46 17.16
N PHE A 213 -34.42 6.97 16.17
CA PHE A 213 -34.93 6.17 15.05
C PHE A 213 -34.35 4.77 15.14
N TYR A 214 -35.19 3.74 15.12
CA TYR A 214 -34.75 2.35 15.08
C TYR A 214 -35.37 1.60 13.90
N THR A 215 -34.58 0.72 13.30
CA THR A 215 -35.05 -0.29 12.35
C THR A 215 -34.36 -1.63 12.61
N ALA A 216 -35.11 -2.72 12.57
CA ALA A 216 -34.58 -4.07 12.76
C ALA A 216 -33.94 -4.66 11.49
N TYR A 217 -34.08 -4.01 10.34
CA TYR A 217 -33.39 -4.39 9.09
C TYR A 217 -31.87 -4.21 9.20
N GLY A 218 -31.09 -5.15 8.65
CA GLY A 218 -29.66 -4.93 8.42
C GLY A 218 -28.72 -6.09 8.75
N HIS A 219 -29.15 -7.36 8.74
CA HIS A 219 -28.22 -8.48 8.95
C HIS A 219 -27.36 -8.73 7.70
N GLU A 220 -28.01 -8.76 6.54
CA GLU A 220 -27.49 -9.41 5.32
C GLU A 220 -27.11 -8.43 4.21
N ASP A 221 -26.22 -8.89 3.32
CA ASP A 221 -25.75 -8.15 2.15
C ASP A 221 -26.90 -7.64 1.28
N SER A 222 -27.94 -8.46 1.12
CA SER A 222 -29.10 -8.13 0.29
C SER A 222 -29.90 -6.94 0.84
N THR A 223 -29.86 -6.72 2.16
CA THR A 223 -30.48 -5.55 2.79
C THR A 223 -29.63 -4.29 2.58
N TRP A 224 -28.31 -4.38 2.80
CA TRP A 224 -27.41 -3.22 2.67
C TRP A 224 -27.20 -2.74 1.23
N THR A 225 -27.45 -3.61 0.25
CA THR A 225 -27.48 -3.26 -1.19
C THR A 225 -28.87 -2.81 -1.66
N ASN A 226 -29.91 -2.89 -0.81
CA ASN A 226 -31.26 -2.48 -1.14
C ASN A 226 -31.43 -0.96 -1.03
N LYS A 227 -31.80 -0.32 -2.15
CA LYS A 227 -32.03 1.14 -2.20
C LYS A 227 -33.12 1.62 -1.23
N GLY A 228 -34.21 0.86 -1.07
CA GLY A 228 -35.31 1.20 -0.17
C GLY A 228 -34.88 1.21 1.29
N PHE A 229 -34.06 0.24 1.71
CA PHE A 229 -33.45 0.22 3.04
C PHE A 229 -32.51 1.42 3.26
N LEU A 230 -31.61 1.70 2.31
CA LEU A 230 -30.71 2.85 2.41
C LEU A 230 -31.46 4.19 2.43
N ASP A 231 -32.55 4.33 1.65
CA ASP A 231 -33.44 5.49 1.69
C ASP A 231 -34.14 5.64 3.06
N LEU A 232 -34.59 4.52 3.65
CA LEU A 232 -35.24 4.49 4.97
C LEU A 232 -34.26 4.94 6.07
N VAL A 233 -33.05 4.38 6.10
CA VAL A 233 -32.03 4.74 7.10
C VAL A 233 -31.62 6.21 6.91
N ARG A 234 -31.40 6.67 5.68
CA ARG A 234 -31.12 8.10 5.40
C ARG A 234 -32.21 9.00 5.97
N ASN A 235 -33.48 8.70 5.70
CA ASN A 235 -34.60 9.49 6.20
C ASN A 235 -34.67 9.48 7.73
N GLY A 236 -34.40 8.31 8.34
CA GLY A 236 -34.28 8.14 9.79
C GLY A 236 -33.19 9.03 10.40
N VAL A 237 -32.00 9.05 9.80
CA VAL A 237 -30.87 9.91 10.22
C VAL A 237 -31.24 11.39 10.10
N LEU A 238 -31.77 11.83 8.95
CA LEU A 238 -32.20 13.22 8.74
C LEU A 238 -33.23 13.66 9.79
N TRP A 239 -34.22 12.82 10.07
CA TRP A 239 -35.22 13.10 11.10
C TRP A 239 -34.59 13.19 12.50
N ALA A 240 -33.68 12.26 12.83
CA ALA A 240 -33.04 12.15 14.14
C ALA A 240 -32.11 13.33 14.47
N VAL A 241 -31.37 13.88 13.51
CA VAL A 241 -30.48 15.04 13.74
C VAL A 241 -31.23 16.36 14.00
N GLY A 242 -32.54 16.39 13.76
CA GLY A 242 -33.41 17.50 14.11
C GLY A 242 -33.49 18.63 13.08
N ASP A 243 -34.53 19.45 13.20
CA ASP A 243 -34.94 20.41 12.17
C ASP A 243 -33.92 21.55 11.97
N LYS A 244 -33.23 21.94 13.05
CA LYS A 244 -32.14 22.93 12.99
C LYS A 244 -30.99 22.46 12.09
N VAL A 245 -30.58 21.21 12.22
CA VAL A 245 -29.48 20.64 11.42
C VAL A 245 -29.93 20.46 9.98
N GLN A 246 -31.17 20.00 9.75
CA GLN A 246 -31.74 19.94 8.40
C GLN A 246 -31.78 21.32 7.70
N ALA A 247 -32.15 22.38 8.42
CA ALA A 247 -32.11 23.74 7.88
C ALA A 247 -30.68 24.21 7.54
N GLN A 248 -29.67 23.81 8.33
CA GLN A 248 -28.26 24.07 8.04
C GLN A 248 -27.76 23.31 6.81
N ILE A 249 -28.19 22.06 6.61
CA ILE A 249 -27.89 21.29 5.39
C ILE A 249 -28.51 22.00 4.18
N ALA A 250 -29.79 22.38 4.26
CA ALA A 250 -30.46 23.08 3.17
C ALA A 250 -29.76 24.41 2.82
N ALA A 251 -29.34 25.18 3.82
CA ALA A 251 -28.62 26.43 3.62
C ALA A 251 -27.20 26.28 3.03
N LEU A 252 -26.62 25.07 3.02
CA LEU A 252 -25.33 24.79 2.38
C LEU A 252 -25.41 24.90 0.84
N ASN A 253 -26.59 24.64 0.26
CA ASN A 253 -26.82 24.59 -1.18
C ASN A 253 -25.77 23.72 -1.88
N LEU A 254 -25.89 22.40 -1.69
CA LEU A 254 -25.00 21.42 -2.32
C LEU A 254 -25.11 21.50 -3.85
N PRO A 255 -23.98 21.49 -4.58
CA PRO A 255 -23.99 21.39 -6.04
C PRO A 255 -24.69 20.10 -6.50
N ASP A 256 -25.48 20.19 -7.57
CA ASP A 256 -26.04 19.01 -8.23
C ASP A 256 -25.05 18.54 -9.30
N VAL A 257 -24.40 17.42 -9.03
CA VAL A 257 -23.40 16.80 -9.92
C VAL A 257 -24.00 15.83 -10.94
N ASP A 258 -25.32 15.60 -10.92
CA ASP A 258 -26.02 14.64 -11.81
C ASP A 258 -26.65 15.31 -13.07
N ILE A 259 -26.49 16.62 -13.27
CA ILE A 259 -26.98 17.40 -14.43
C ILE A 259 -25.73 17.79 -15.29
N TYR A 260 -25.53 17.38 -16.55
CA TYR A 260 -25.95 18.04 -17.83
C TYR A 260 -25.68 17.19 -19.11
N ASN A 261 -26.08 17.73 -20.28
CA ASN A 261 -26.06 17.17 -21.65
C ASN A 261 -24.65 17.13 -22.29
N SER A 262 -24.06 15.95 -22.39
CA SER A 262 -23.07 15.70 -23.44
C SER A 262 -23.31 14.31 -24.03
N ASP A 263 -23.55 14.27 -25.35
CA ASP A 263 -23.61 13.01 -26.10
C ASP A 263 -22.20 12.36 -26.21
N THR A 264 -21.14 13.05 -25.73
CA THR A 264 -19.72 12.72 -25.94
C THR A 264 -19.09 11.79 -24.90
N ILE A 265 -19.59 11.67 -23.65
CA ILE A 265 -19.04 10.67 -22.70
C ILE A 265 -19.32 9.22 -23.14
N SER A 266 -20.30 9.00 -24.03
CA SER A 266 -20.57 7.68 -24.60
C SER A 266 -19.34 7.05 -25.28
N HIS A 267 -18.40 7.88 -25.75
CA HIS A 267 -17.11 7.45 -26.31
C HIS A 267 -16.03 7.16 -25.25
N TYR A 268 -16.12 7.76 -24.06
CA TYR A 268 -15.16 7.62 -22.96
C TYR A 268 -15.45 6.39 -22.08
N THR A 269 -16.71 6.02 -21.89
CA THR A 269 -17.10 4.81 -21.15
C THR A 269 -18.29 4.15 -21.85
N LYS A 270 -18.06 3.11 -22.66
CA LYS A 270 -19.14 2.23 -23.14
C LYS A 270 -19.68 1.39 -21.98
N ARG A 271 -20.40 2.02 -21.05
CA ARG A 271 -21.11 1.40 -19.92
C ARG A 271 -22.59 1.24 -20.29
N HIS A 272 -23.31 0.29 -19.67
CA HIS A 272 -24.78 0.22 -19.84
C HIS A 272 -25.48 1.48 -19.32
N VAL A 273 -24.83 2.21 -18.40
CA VAL A 273 -25.19 3.56 -17.95
C VAL A 273 -23.95 4.44 -18.12
N VAL A 274 -23.98 5.33 -19.11
CA VAL A 274 -22.91 6.31 -19.37
C VAL A 274 -22.99 7.39 -18.28
N PRO A 275 -21.95 7.59 -17.43
CA PRO A 275 -21.92 8.71 -16.50
C PRO A 275 -22.00 10.02 -17.30
N LYS A 276 -22.74 11.01 -16.82
CA LYS A 276 -22.69 12.35 -17.42
C LYS A 276 -21.36 13.02 -17.08
N MET A 277 -20.94 13.98 -17.89
CA MET A 277 -19.78 14.81 -17.54
C MET A 277 -20.22 15.83 -16.50
N GLN A 278 -19.49 15.91 -15.39
CA GLN A 278 -19.60 17.05 -14.49
C GLN A 278 -18.74 18.18 -15.06
N GLU A 279 -19.25 19.40 -15.10
CA GLU A 279 -18.41 20.58 -15.32
C GLU A 279 -17.47 20.81 -14.12
N SER A 280 -16.38 21.53 -14.33
CA SER A 280 -15.52 21.97 -13.23
C SER A 280 -16.33 22.89 -12.28
N LEU A 281 -16.11 22.73 -10.98
CA LEU A 281 -16.72 23.55 -9.94
C LEU A 281 -15.74 24.60 -9.46
N SER A 282 -16.21 25.72 -8.92
CA SER A 282 -15.33 26.62 -8.16
C SER A 282 -14.75 25.90 -6.93
N PRO A 283 -13.58 26.30 -6.39
CA PRO A 283 -13.04 25.70 -5.16
C PRO A 283 -14.04 25.69 -4.00
N ALA A 284 -14.84 26.77 -3.86
CA ALA A 284 -15.86 26.87 -2.81
C ALA A 284 -17.01 25.88 -2.98
N GLU A 285 -17.41 25.55 -4.21
CA GLU A 285 -18.44 24.55 -4.50
C GLU A 285 -17.90 23.12 -4.38
N SER A 286 -16.69 22.88 -4.89
CA SER A 286 -15.97 21.60 -4.74
C SER A 286 -15.82 21.21 -3.27
N ASN A 287 -15.42 22.15 -2.40
CA ASN A 287 -15.29 21.92 -0.97
C ASN A 287 -16.61 21.53 -0.29
N LYS A 288 -17.77 21.94 -0.82
CA LYS A 288 -19.07 21.47 -0.29
C LYS A 288 -19.30 19.99 -0.56
N LEU A 289 -18.59 19.40 -1.53
CA LEU A 289 -18.63 17.99 -1.91
C LEU A 289 -17.48 17.18 -1.32
N THR A 290 -16.75 17.73 -0.34
CA THR A 290 -15.64 17.05 0.33
C THR A 290 -15.92 16.81 1.80
N GLN A 291 -15.60 15.61 2.29
CA GLN A 291 -15.58 15.25 3.70
C GLN A 291 -14.14 15.30 4.23
N ILE A 292 -13.98 15.87 5.42
CA ILE A 292 -12.78 15.81 6.27
C ILE A 292 -13.21 15.49 7.71
N PRO A 293 -12.32 15.03 8.61
CA PRO A 293 -12.70 14.79 9.99
C PRO A 293 -13.21 16.09 10.67
N PRO A 294 -14.18 15.98 11.59
CA PRO A 294 -14.93 17.13 12.10
C PRO A 294 -14.09 18.16 12.86
N ASP A 295 -12.91 17.78 13.36
CA ASP A 295 -12.00 18.69 14.06
C ASP A 295 -11.08 19.50 13.13
N PHE A 296 -11.22 19.34 11.82
CA PHE A 296 -10.37 19.98 10.82
C PHE A 296 -11.15 20.98 9.96
N GLU A 297 -10.42 21.82 9.24
CA GLU A 297 -10.90 22.78 8.26
C GLU A 297 -10.09 22.68 6.96
N ILE A 298 -10.77 22.80 5.81
CA ILE A 298 -10.13 22.94 4.49
C ILE A 298 -9.87 24.43 4.23
N GLN A 299 -8.63 24.78 3.92
CA GLN A 299 -8.22 26.13 3.53
C GLN A 299 -7.57 26.09 2.15
N LEU A 300 -8.13 26.80 1.18
CA LEU A 300 -7.53 26.91 -0.15
C LEU A 300 -6.31 27.83 -0.08
N PHE A 301 -5.15 27.36 -0.52
CA PHE A 301 -3.92 28.16 -0.58
C PHE A 301 -3.69 28.75 -1.98
N ALA A 302 -3.79 27.92 -3.02
CA ALA A 302 -3.64 28.34 -4.42
C ALA A 302 -4.60 27.55 -5.32
N SER A 303 -5.05 28.15 -6.41
CA SER A 303 -5.90 27.51 -7.42
C SER A 303 -5.63 28.08 -8.80
N GLU A 304 -6.27 27.50 -9.82
CA GLU A 304 -6.39 28.11 -11.13
C GLU A 304 -6.97 29.55 -11.07
N PRO A 305 -6.56 30.44 -12.01
CA PRO A 305 -5.58 30.24 -13.08
C PRO A 305 -4.11 30.40 -12.64
N ASP A 306 -3.84 30.74 -11.37
CA ASP A 306 -2.48 31.02 -10.91
C ASP A 306 -1.61 29.76 -10.86
N ILE A 307 -2.23 28.61 -10.60
CA ILE A 307 -1.61 27.29 -10.75
C ILE A 307 -2.46 26.33 -11.60
N THR A 308 -1.81 25.33 -12.21
CA THR A 308 -2.47 24.26 -12.99
C THR A 308 -1.73 22.93 -12.86
N ASN A 309 -2.45 21.80 -12.89
CA ASN A 309 -1.93 20.44 -12.88
C ASN A 309 -0.70 20.23 -11.94
N PRO A 310 -0.83 20.50 -10.63
CA PRO A 310 0.27 20.30 -9.69
C PRO A 310 0.61 18.80 -9.58
N ILE A 311 1.82 18.40 -9.99
CA ILE A 311 2.31 17.02 -9.86
C ILE A 311 3.01 16.80 -8.52
N ALA A 312 3.84 17.77 -8.12
CA ALA A 312 4.63 17.69 -6.90
C ALA A 312 4.72 19.06 -6.21
N MET A 313 4.80 19.03 -4.89
CA MET A 313 5.03 20.21 -4.04
C MET A 313 6.20 19.98 -3.07
N SER A 314 6.84 21.07 -2.66
CA SER A 314 7.87 21.10 -1.62
C SER A 314 8.00 22.51 -1.03
N TRP A 315 8.81 22.68 0.03
CA TRP A 315 9.07 24.00 0.63
C TRP A 315 10.57 24.28 0.77
N ASP A 316 10.94 25.55 0.54
CA ASP A 316 12.32 26.02 0.77
C ASP A 316 12.56 26.36 2.24
N GLU A 317 13.81 26.70 2.61
CA GLU A 317 14.18 27.07 3.98
C GLU A 317 13.53 28.37 4.50
N ARG A 318 12.77 29.07 3.66
CA ARG A 318 11.95 30.24 4.03
C ARG A 318 10.49 29.87 4.27
N GLY A 319 10.12 28.59 4.09
CA GLY A 319 8.76 28.09 4.24
C GLY A 319 7.83 28.44 3.07
N ARG A 320 8.37 28.84 1.91
CA ARG A 320 7.56 29.15 0.72
C ARG A 320 7.19 27.86 0.01
N LEU A 321 5.96 27.79 -0.51
CA LEU A 321 5.52 26.64 -1.30
C LEU A 321 6.15 26.70 -2.70
N TRP A 322 6.69 25.58 -3.16
CA TRP A 322 7.12 25.39 -4.53
C TRP A 322 6.24 24.31 -5.16
N VAL A 323 5.78 24.53 -6.39
CA VAL A 323 4.90 23.61 -7.12
C VAL A 323 5.51 23.28 -8.47
N VAL A 324 5.57 21.99 -8.77
CA VAL A 324 5.84 21.44 -10.11
C VAL A 324 4.52 21.38 -10.87
N GLU A 325 4.41 22.15 -11.94
CA GLU A 325 3.24 22.15 -12.84
C GLU A 325 3.56 21.37 -14.10
N SER A 326 2.66 20.46 -14.51
CA SER A 326 2.79 19.77 -15.79
C SER A 326 1.58 19.96 -16.68
N VAL A 327 1.80 20.68 -17.77
CA VAL A 327 0.85 20.87 -18.87
C VAL A 327 1.15 19.90 -20.01
N ASP A 328 2.38 19.39 -20.12
CA ASP A 328 2.79 18.47 -21.18
C ASP A 328 2.45 17.00 -20.87
N TYR A 329 2.15 16.67 -19.61
CA TYR A 329 1.71 15.33 -19.22
C TYR A 329 0.30 14.99 -19.75
N PRO A 330 0.03 13.75 -20.21
CA PRO A 330 0.96 12.64 -20.34
C PRO A 330 1.56 12.45 -21.75
N ASN A 331 1.00 13.11 -22.78
CA ASN A 331 1.22 12.75 -24.19
C ASN A 331 1.97 13.80 -25.03
N THR A 332 2.24 14.98 -24.49
CA THR A 332 2.73 16.15 -25.23
C THR A 332 4.19 16.49 -24.90
N PHE A 333 5.03 15.48 -24.66
CA PHE A 333 6.47 15.69 -24.56
C PHE A 333 7.10 15.92 -25.94
N THR A 334 8.12 16.78 -26.00
CA THR A 334 8.93 16.98 -27.20
C THR A 334 10.22 16.15 -27.11
N GLU A 335 10.70 15.59 -28.22
CA GLU A 335 11.97 14.82 -28.25
C GLU A 335 13.21 15.69 -28.04
N THR A 336 13.06 17.03 -28.16
CA THR A 336 14.13 18.01 -27.98
C THR A 336 13.78 18.97 -26.86
N ASP A 337 14.67 19.09 -25.87
CA ASP A 337 14.51 20.03 -24.76
C ASP A 337 14.56 21.48 -25.27
N GLY A 338 13.52 22.26 -24.94
CA GLY A 338 13.39 23.67 -25.32
C GLY A 338 12.02 24.09 -25.87
N ALA A 339 11.17 23.12 -26.22
CA ALA A 339 9.77 23.34 -26.63
C ALA A 339 8.75 22.81 -25.60
N ALA A 340 9.23 22.32 -24.44
CA ALA A 340 8.40 21.88 -23.32
C ALA A 340 7.90 23.08 -22.50
N ASN A 341 6.73 22.94 -21.88
CA ASN A 341 5.96 24.02 -21.26
C ASN A 341 5.85 23.87 -19.73
N ASP A 342 6.34 22.77 -19.17
CA ASP A 342 6.29 22.50 -17.73
C ASP A 342 7.27 23.38 -16.96
N ARG A 343 6.92 23.67 -15.71
CA ARG A 343 7.57 24.71 -14.91
C ARG A 343 7.49 24.45 -13.41
N ILE A 344 8.38 25.11 -12.68
CA ILE A 344 8.37 25.17 -11.23
C ILE A 344 8.02 26.60 -10.82
N LYS A 345 6.99 26.74 -9.99
CA LYS A 345 6.56 28.03 -9.44
C LYS A 345 6.76 28.09 -7.92
N ILE A 346 7.12 29.27 -7.44
CA ILE A 346 7.10 29.64 -6.02
C ILE A 346 5.78 30.37 -5.75
N CYS A 347 5.03 29.91 -4.75
CA CYS A 347 3.75 30.46 -4.33
C CYS A 347 3.91 31.07 -2.92
N GLU A 348 3.71 32.37 -2.81
CA GLU A 348 3.92 33.14 -1.57
C GLU A 348 2.63 33.80 -1.09
N ASP A 349 2.35 33.68 0.21
CA ASP A 349 1.38 34.51 0.94
C ASP A 349 2.12 35.73 1.51
N THR A 350 2.05 36.88 0.84
CA THR A 350 2.80 38.07 1.25
C THR A 350 2.04 38.94 2.24
N ASN A 351 0.73 38.68 2.42
CA ASN A 351 -0.14 39.46 3.30
C ASN A 351 -0.54 38.73 4.60
N GLY A 352 -0.31 37.42 4.69
CA GLY A 352 -0.52 36.57 5.86
C GLY A 352 -1.97 36.08 6.05
N ASP A 353 -2.81 36.10 5.01
CA ASP A 353 -4.21 35.65 5.08
C ASP A 353 -4.39 34.14 4.87
N GLY A 354 -3.29 33.41 4.63
CA GLY A 354 -3.28 31.98 4.38
C GLY A 354 -3.48 31.60 2.92
N LYS A 355 -3.39 32.55 1.98
CA LYS A 355 -3.49 32.30 0.53
C LYS A 355 -2.29 32.86 -0.21
N ALA A 356 -1.88 32.18 -1.27
CA ALA A 356 -0.87 32.72 -2.16
C ALA A 356 -1.42 33.94 -2.92
N ASP A 357 -0.65 35.03 -2.92
CA ASP A 357 -0.94 36.27 -3.65
C ASP A 357 0.19 36.68 -4.61
N LYS A 358 1.34 36.00 -4.54
CA LYS A 358 2.48 36.19 -5.43
C LYS A 358 2.98 34.86 -5.96
N PHE A 359 3.23 34.83 -7.27
CA PHE A 359 3.67 33.65 -8.02
C PHE A 359 4.91 33.99 -8.85
N THR A 360 6.00 33.28 -8.63
CA THR A 360 7.27 33.46 -9.36
C THR A 360 7.61 32.17 -10.11
N VAL A 361 7.90 32.25 -11.41
CA VAL A 361 8.42 31.09 -12.15
C VAL A 361 9.91 30.97 -11.86
N PHE A 362 10.31 29.93 -11.13
CA PHE A 362 11.71 29.65 -10.82
C PHE A 362 12.44 29.02 -12.01
N ALA A 363 11.78 28.06 -12.67
CA ALA A 363 12.33 27.38 -13.83
C ALA A 363 11.22 26.97 -14.80
N ASP A 364 11.49 27.05 -16.10
CA ASP A 364 10.61 26.61 -17.17
C ASP A 364 11.33 25.64 -18.12
N LYS A 365 10.64 25.24 -19.20
CA LYS A 365 11.13 24.31 -20.23
C LYS A 365 11.57 22.99 -19.62
N LEU A 366 10.77 22.49 -18.68
CA LEU A 366 10.92 21.17 -18.08
C LEU A 366 10.07 20.18 -18.86
N ASN A 367 10.47 18.90 -18.87
CA ASN A 367 9.82 17.88 -19.67
C ASN A 367 9.19 16.82 -18.74
N ILE A 368 7.92 16.99 -18.38
CA ILE A 368 7.20 16.11 -17.45
C ILE A 368 8.02 15.89 -16.15
N PRO A 369 8.34 16.96 -15.41
CA PRO A 369 8.93 16.82 -14.08
C PRO A 369 7.94 16.15 -13.12
N THR A 370 8.41 15.12 -12.42
CA THR A 370 7.57 14.30 -11.53
C THR A 370 7.83 14.53 -10.06
N SER A 371 8.97 15.14 -9.70
CA SER A 371 9.34 15.43 -8.32
C SER A 371 10.51 16.41 -8.25
N MET A 372 10.70 17.03 -7.08
CA MET A 372 11.81 17.92 -6.81
C MET A 372 12.28 17.83 -5.35
N VAL A 373 13.57 18.04 -5.10
CA VAL A 373 14.16 18.05 -3.75
C VAL A 373 15.27 19.09 -3.62
N PHE A 374 15.23 19.89 -2.56
CA PHE A 374 16.23 20.92 -2.31
C PHE A 374 17.55 20.35 -1.80
N SER A 375 18.67 20.76 -2.40
CA SER A 375 20.02 20.46 -1.92
C SER A 375 21.08 21.36 -2.55
N ASN A 376 22.22 21.54 -1.88
CA ASN A 376 23.39 22.30 -2.35
C ASN A 376 23.07 23.75 -2.78
N GLY A 377 22.08 24.36 -2.13
CA GLY A 377 21.56 25.69 -2.43
C GLY A 377 20.78 25.78 -3.75
N GLY A 378 20.31 24.66 -4.29
CA GLY A 378 19.41 24.59 -5.45
C GLY A 378 18.39 23.47 -5.28
N VAL A 379 17.88 22.96 -6.38
CA VAL A 379 16.87 21.89 -6.44
C VAL A 379 17.24 20.84 -7.47
N ILE A 380 17.12 19.57 -7.10
CA ILE A 380 17.23 18.43 -8.01
C ILE A 380 15.82 18.09 -8.48
N VAL A 381 15.61 18.00 -9.78
CA VAL A 381 14.34 17.72 -10.42
C VAL A 381 14.40 16.38 -11.14
N SER A 382 13.43 15.52 -10.84
CA SER A 382 13.21 14.26 -11.55
C SER A 382 12.39 14.51 -12.80
N MET A 383 12.97 14.26 -13.97
CA MET A 383 12.27 14.25 -15.26
C MET A 383 12.93 13.22 -16.17
N ALA A 384 12.18 12.37 -16.87
CA ALA A 384 12.82 11.39 -17.77
C ALA A 384 13.32 12.11 -19.05
N PRO A 385 14.55 11.84 -19.55
CA PRO A 385 15.45 10.75 -19.17
C PRO A 385 16.54 11.20 -18.18
N ASP A 386 16.47 12.45 -17.71
CA ASP A 386 17.55 13.18 -17.05
C ASP A 386 17.10 13.78 -15.72
N PHE A 387 17.82 13.43 -14.66
CA PHE A 387 17.75 14.23 -13.44
C PHE A 387 18.57 15.50 -13.64
N VAL A 388 17.98 16.66 -13.34
CA VAL A 388 18.65 17.96 -13.47
C VAL A 388 18.76 18.68 -12.14
N PHE A 389 19.88 19.36 -11.94
CA PHE A 389 20.10 20.30 -10.85
C PHE A 389 19.88 21.73 -11.36
N LEU A 390 19.03 22.48 -10.66
CA LEU A 390 18.68 23.86 -10.95
C LEU A 390 19.04 24.75 -9.77
N LYS A 391 19.60 25.94 -10.02
CA LYS A 391 20.02 26.84 -8.93
C LYS A 391 19.97 28.31 -9.32
N ASP A 392 19.44 29.13 -8.41
CA ASP A 392 19.57 30.59 -8.39
C ASP A 392 20.93 30.96 -7.76
N THR A 393 21.69 31.81 -8.43
CA THR A 393 23.01 32.28 -8.01
C THR A 393 23.05 33.76 -7.68
N ASN A 394 21.98 34.51 -7.95
CA ASN A 394 21.92 35.96 -7.86
C ASN A 394 20.86 36.47 -6.86
N GLY A 395 19.92 35.62 -6.43
CA GLY A 395 18.89 35.90 -5.43
C GLY A 395 17.58 36.49 -5.99
N ASP A 396 17.35 36.40 -7.30
CA ASP A 396 16.13 36.86 -7.96
C ASP A 396 15.00 35.80 -8.00
N ASP A 397 15.21 34.64 -7.36
CA ASP A 397 14.30 33.49 -7.38
C ASP A 397 14.11 32.88 -8.79
N VAL A 398 15.11 32.98 -9.67
CA VAL A 398 15.16 32.34 -11.00
C VAL A 398 16.40 31.45 -11.14
N ALA A 399 16.25 30.28 -11.77
CA ALA A 399 17.37 29.37 -11.98
C ALA A 399 18.37 29.92 -13.03
N ASP A 400 19.58 30.27 -12.58
CA ASP A 400 20.72 30.64 -13.43
C ASP A 400 21.49 29.42 -13.95
N THR A 401 21.51 28.34 -13.18
CA THR A 401 22.27 27.11 -13.47
C THR A 401 21.32 25.96 -13.79
N ARG A 402 21.65 25.17 -14.82
CA ARG A 402 21.01 23.90 -15.17
C ARG A 402 22.08 22.87 -15.51
N GLU A 403 22.16 21.79 -14.73
CA GLU A 403 23.14 20.72 -14.91
C GLU A 403 22.45 19.35 -14.94
N VAL A 404 22.83 18.47 -15.87
CA VAL A 404 22.36 17.07 -15.87
C VAL A 404 23.19 16.27 -14.87
N LEU A 405 22.55 15.71 -13.85
CA LEU A 405 23.19 14.88 -12.82
C LEU A 405 23.30 13.41 -13.24
N MET A 406 22.26 12.90 -13.89
CA MET A 406 22.15 11.49 -14.23
C MET A 406 21.18 11.28 -15.37
N THR A 407 21.55 10.40 -16.31
CA THR A 407 20.73 10.01 -17.45
C THR A 407 20.48 8.50 -17.46
N GLY A 408 19.42 8.07 -18.14
CA GLY A 408 19.05 6.65 -18.29
C GLY A 408 17.66 6.31 -17.75
N TRP A 409 16.86 7.30 -17.35
CA TRP A 409 15.48 7.09 -16.91
C TRP A 409 14.56 6.85 -18.10
N GLY A 410 13.77 5.76 -18.05
CA GLY A 410 12.93 5.36 -19.16
C GLY A 410 11.73 6.29 -19.40
N LYS A 411 11.36 6.44 -20.68
CA LYS A 411 10.23 7.23 -21.17
C LYS A 411 9.09 6.39 -21.75
N ASN A 412 9.19 5.06 -21.66
CA ASN A 412 8.27 4.14 -22.33
C ASN A 412 6.83 4.29 -21.81
N ASP A 413 6.68 4.78 -20.58
CA ASP A 413 5.40 5.11 -19.98
C ASP A 413 5.57 6.32 -19.02
N THR A 414 4.88 7.43 -19.31
CA THR A 414 5.08 8.69 -18.57
C THR A 414 4.48 8.67 -17.16
N HIS A 415 3.59 7.74 -16.81
CA HIS A 415 3.12 7.57 -15.43
C HIS A 415 3.90 6.54 -14.63
N ALA A 416 4.93 5.92 -15.19
CA ALA A 416 5.73 4.92 -14.49
C ALA A 416 7.22 5.31 -14.39
N GLY A 417 7.51 6.61 -14.52
CA GLY A 417 8.85 7.17 -14.40
C GLY A 417 9.40 7.22 -12.96
N PRO A 418 10.60 7.79 -12.79
CA PRO A 418 11.10 8.15 -11.46
C PRO A 418 10.19 9.19 -10.79
N SER A 419 10.05 9.13 -9.47
CA SER A 419 9.24 10.09 -8.70
C SER A 419 9.66 10.16 -7.21
N ASN A 420 8.98 11.04 -6.45
CA ASN A 420 9.12 11.20 -4.99
C ASN A 420 10.56 11.33 -4.48
N LEU A 421 11.33 12.28 -5.02
CA LEU A 421 12.63 12.62 -4.50
C LEU A 421 12.50 13.25 -3.10
N GLN A 422 13.25 12.72 -2.13
CA GLN A 422 13.27 13.22 -0.75
C GLN A 422 14.69 13.24 -0.18
N TYR A 423 14.99 14.22 0.66
CA TYR A 423 16.24 14.28 1.40
C TYR A 423 16.16 13.34 2.61
N GLY A 424 16.99 12.31 2.64
CA GLY A 424 17.00 11.29 3.68
C GLY A 424 17.80 11.68 4.91
N PHE A 425 17.53 11.02 6.03
CA PHE A 425 18.28 11.19 7.28
C PHE A 425 19.78 10.90 7.11
N ASP A 426 20.14 9.99 6.20
CA ASP A 426 21.53 9.65 5.88
C ASP A 426 22.27 10.70 5.04
N ASN A 427 21.63 11.84 4.76
CA ASN A 427 22.13 12.94 3.93
C ASN A 427 22.28 12.55 2.44
N LYS A 428 21.53 11.52 2.01
CA LYS A 428 21.36 11.14 0.60
C LYS A 428 20.00 11.59 0.08
N ILE A 429 19.87 11.63 -1.23
CA ILE A 429 18.59 11.77 -1.92
C ILE A 429 18.02 10.37 -2.16
N TRP A 430 16.78 10.17 -1.75
CA TRP A 430 16.02 8.94 -1.94
C TRP A 430 14.94 9.18 -2.99
N GLY A 431 14.60 8.14 -3.74
CA GLY A 431 13.53 8.22 -4.74
C GLY A 431 13.02 6.84 -5.12
N VAL A 432 11.90 6.83 -5.83
CA VAL A 432 11.26 5.61 -6.34
C VAL A 432 11.14 5.65 -7.85
N LEU A 433 10.94 4.49 -8.45
CA LEU A 433 10.79 4.30 -9.89
C LEU A 433 9.64 3.31 -10.15
N GLY A 434 8.73 3.67 -11.05
CA GLY A 434 7.75 2.73 -11.63
C GLY A 434 8.33 1.91 -12.79
N PHE A 435 7.52 1.06 -13.42
CA PHE A 435 7.97 0.09 -14.42
C PHE A 435 8.55 0.65 -15.74
N SER A 436 8.72 1.98 -15.89
CA SER A 436 9.41 2.56 -17.06
C SER A 436 10.90 2.25 -17.11
N ALA A 437 11.45 1.67 -16.03
CA ALA A 437 12.82 1.21 -15.89
C ALA A 437 13.88 2.33 -15.90
N PHE A 438 15.02 1.98 -15.34
CA PHE A 438 16.27 2.70 -15.49
C PHE A 438 17.21 1.82 -16.31
N ASN A 439 17.90 2.40 -17.28
CA ASN A 439 18.97 1.76 -18.03
C ASN A 439 20.02 2.81 -18.38
N GLY A 440 21.12 2.81 -17.63
CA GLY A 440 22.14 3.84 -17.74
C GLY A 440 23.47 3.42 -17.12
N THR A 441 24.42 4.35 -17.15
CA THR A 441 25.72 4.19 -16.48
C THR A 441 25.83 5.22 -15.38
N ILE A 442 26.04 4.77 -14.14
CA ILE A 442 26.27 5.65 -13.00
C ILE A 442 27.63 5.33 -12.40
N ASN A 443 28.47 6.36 -12.22
CA ASN A 443 29.84 6.21 -11.71
C ASN A 443 30.66 5.14 -12.45
N GLY A 444 30.50 5.05 -13.78
CA GLY A 444 31.20 4.07 -14.63
C GLY A 444 30.65 2.64 -14.57
N LYS A 445 29.56 2.37 -13.84
CA LYS A 445 28.91 1.06 -13.76
C LYS A 445 27.58 1.07 -14.52
N LYS A 446 27.42 0.16 -15.49
CA LYS A 446 26.15 -0.10 -16.16
C LYS A 446 25.16 -0.68 -15.15
N MET A 447 23.95 -0.12 -15.09
CA MET A 447 22.88 -0.60 -14.23
C MET A 447 21.55 -0.58 -14.99
N SER A 448 20.74 -1.60 -14.75
CA SER A 448 19.40 -1.70 -15.31
C SER A 448 18.46 -2.34 -14.30
N PHE A 449 17.36 -1.67 -13.96
CA PHE A 449 16.34 -2.19 -13.06
C PHE A 449 14.96 -1.64 -13.47
N SER A 450 13.91 -2.41 -13.24
CA SER A 450 12.59 -2.13 -13.81
C SER A 450 11.75 -1.18 -12.97
N GLN A 451 11.73 -1.35 -11.65
CA GLN A 451 11.02 -0.51 -10.69
C GLN A 451 11.63 -0.71 -9.29
N GLY A 452 11.42 0.22 -8.37
CA GLY A 452 11.85 0.02 -6.98
C GLY A 452 12.33 1.29 -6.27
N LEU A 453 13.09 1.08 -5.20
CA LEU A 453 13.65 2.11 -4.32
C LEU A 453 15.14 2.29 -4.58
N TYR A 454 15.61 3.54 -4.58
CA TYR A 454 17.03 3.88 -4.71
C TYR A 454 17.41 5.09 -3.85
N ASN A 455 18.72 5.26 -3.63
CA ASN A 455 19.28 6.50 -3.10
C ASN A 455 20.62 6.86 -3.76
N PHE A 456 21.04 8.13 -3.64
CA PHE A 456 22.31 8.65 -4.15
C PHE A 456 22.72 9.91 -3.38
N LYS A 457 24.00 10.30 -3.41
CA LYS A 457 24.46 11.55 -2.79
C LYS A 457 23.92 12.78 -3.55
N PRO A 458 23.77 13.95 -2.89
CA PRO A 458 23.30 15.17 -3.55
C PRO A 458 24.04 15.63 -4.81
N ASP A 459 25.26 15.13 -5.06
CA ASP A 459 26.03 15.39 -6.27
C ASP A 459 25.83 14.34 -7.38
N GLY A 460 24.84 13.46 -7.24
CA GLY A 460 24.55 12.38 -8.20
C GLY A 460 25.40 11.11 -8.01
N LYS A 461 26.40 11.12 -7.11
CA LYS A 461 27.33 9.99 -6.91
C LYS A 461 26.77 8.96 -5.92
N GLU A 462 27.48 7.83 -5.80
CA GLU A 462 27.17 6.75 -4.85
C GLU A 462 25.72 6.25 -4.91
N PHE A 463 25.20 6.11 -6.13
CA PHE A 463 23.89 5.53 -6.37
C PHE A 463 23.83 4.09 -5.88
N GLU A 464 22.80 3.77 -5.11
CA GLU A 464 22.48 2.43 -4.62
C GLU A 464 21.02 2.13 -4.95
N TYR A 465 20.80 1.05 -5.70
CA TYR A 465 19.48 0.42 -5.80
C TYR A 465 19.24 -0.44 -4.57
N LEU A 466 18.10 -0.27 -3.91
CA LEU A 466 17.83 -0.87 -2.60
C LEU A 466 16.89 -2.07 -2.66
N GLY A 467 15.98 -2.14 -3.64
CA GLY A 467 15.06 -3.28 -3.75
C GLY A 467 13.92 -3.01 -4.72
N SER A 468 13.39 -4.10 -5.28
CA SER A 468 12.27 -4.05 -6.21
C SER A 468 10.96 -3.87 -5.45
N SER A 469 10.10 -2.99 -5.96
CA SER A 469 8.71 -2.85 -5.54
C SER A 469 7.80 -3.77 -6.37
N SER A 470 6.52 -3.86 -6.00
CA SER A 470 5.55 -4.75 -6.65
C SER A 470 5.09 -4.28 -8.03
N ASN A 471 5.06 -2.96 -8.28
CA ASN A 471 4.49 -2.35 -9.48
C ASN A 471 4.94 -0.89 -9.63
N ASN A 472 4.18 -0.08 -10.37
CA ASN A 472 4.34 1.37 -10.48
C ASN A 472 4.31 2.03 -9.09
N THR A 473 5.41 2.66 -8.70
CA THR A 473 5.64 3.14 -7.34
C THR A 473 5.62 4.66 -7.31
N TRP A 474 4.72 5.23 -6.50
CA TRP A 474 4.47 6.66 -6.39
C TRP A 474 4.43 7.17 -4.96
N GLY A 475 4.69 6.33 -3.96
CA GLY A 475 4.83 6.77 -2.58
C GLY A 475 6.21 6.47 -2.03
N LEU A 476 6.73 7.45 -1.29
CA LEU A 476 7.88 7.31 -0.41
C LEU A 476 7.60 8.10 0.87
N GLY A 477 7.95 7.55 2.03
CA GLY A 477 7.75 8.22 3.30
C GLY A 477 8.74 7.78 4.37
N PHE A 478 9.02 8.70 5.30
CA PHE A 478 9.89 8.47 6.44
C PHE A 478 9.15 8.77 7.74
N THR A 479 9.36 7.92 8.74
CA THR A 479 9.07 8.26 10.13
C THR A 479 10.21 9.07 10.73
N GLU A 480 9.96 9.74 11.86
CA GLU A 480 10.94 10.57 12.58
C GLU A 480 12.12 9.76 13.18
N ASP A 481 11.98 8.43 13.23
CA ASP A 481 13.00 7.46 13.63
C ASP A 481 13.55 6.64 12.44
N ASN A 482 13.43 7.20 11.23
CA ASN A 482 14.02 6.70 9.98
C ASN A 482 13.58 5.28 9.61
N ASN A 483 12.29 4.96 9.74
CA ASN A 483 11.67 3.83 9.03
C ASN A 483 11.15 4.30 7.67
N ILE A 484 11.32 3.47 6.65
CA ILE A 484 11.03 3.84 5.25
C ILE A 484 9.82 3.05 4.77
N PHE A 485 8.89 3.76 4.15
CA PHE A 485 7.65 3.19 3.62
C PHE A 485 7.41 3.63 2.19
N LEU A 486 6.62 2.84 1.48
CA LEU A 486 6.26 3.04 0.08
C LEU A 486 4.77 2.77 -0.14
N SER A 487 4.25 3.29 -1.24
CA SER A 487 2.99 2.84 -1.83
C SER A 487 3.18 2.61 -3.33
N THR A 488 2.46 1.61 -3.84
CA THR A 488 2.47 1.25 -5.25
C THR A 488 1.05 1.02 -5.76
N ALA A 489 0.88 1.21 -7.06
CA ALA A 489 -0.35 0.90 -7.77
C ALA A 489 -0.75 -0.58 -7.59
N ASN A 490 -2.03 -0.85 -7.80
CA ASN A 490 -2.64 -2.18 -7.79
C ASN A 490 -2.64 -2.87 -6.42
N ASN A 491 -3.31 -2.24 -5.45
CA ASN A 491 -3.48 -2.72 -4.09
C ASN A 491 -2.17 -3.04 -3.38
N THR A 492 -1.29 -2.05 -3.27
CA THR A 492 -0.19 -2.03 -2.30
C THR A 492 -0.09 -0.61 -1.78
N HIS A 493 -1.14 -0.16 -1.09
CA HIS A 493 -1.19 1.22 -0.59
C HIS A 493 -0.22 1.46 0.57
N SER A 494 0.35 0.40 1.16
CA SER A 494 1.38 0.48 2.17
C SER A 494 2.39 -0.68 2.05
N ALA A 495 3.67 -0.33 1.99
CA ALA A 495 4.79 -1.26 2.02
C ALA A 495 5.90 -0.75 2.94
N PHE A 496 6.61 -1.67 3.61
CA PHE A 496 7.74 -1.38 4.49
C PHE A 496 9.06 -1.79 3.84
N PHE A 497 10.05 -0.90 3.86
CA PHE A 497 11.43 -1.21 3.48
C PHE A 497 12.26 -1.59 4.71
N SER A 498 12.73 -2.83 4.74
CA SER A 498 13.41 -3.44 5.90
C SER A 498 14.94 -3.30 5.85
N MET A 499 15.55 -3.71 4.75
CA MET A 499 17.00 -3.69 4.52
C MET A 499 17.32 -3.77 3.02
N PRO A 500 18.53 -3.34 2.59
CA PRO A 500 18.94 -3.44 1.20
C PRO A 500 18.84 -4.86 0.63
N GLY A 501 18.32 -5.00 -0.59
CA GLY A 501 18.11 -6.28 -1.26
C GLY A 501 19.37 -7.11 -1.46
N ARG A 502 20.55 -6.46 -1.50
CA ARG A 502 21.86 -7.15 -1.48
C ARG A 502 22.09 -8.00 -0.24
N LEU A 503 21.37 -7.74 0.86
CA LEU A 503 21.44 -8.52 2.11
C LEU A 503 20.40 -9.66 2.14
N MET A 504 19.46 -9.71 1.19
CA MET A 504 18.34 -10.66 1.20
C MET A 504 18.35 -11.65 0.02
N GLN A 505 19.52 -11.89 -0.58
CA GLN A 505 19.61 -12.66 -1.83
C GLN A 505 19.43 -14.16 -1.67
N ARG A 506 19.98 -14.72 -0.58
CA ARG A 506 20.00 -16.17 -0.30
C ARG A 506 18.77 -16.56 0.47
N THR A 507 18.18 -17.74 0.26
CA THR A 507 17.07 -18.22 1.12
C THR A 507 17.59 -18.65 2.51
N LEU A 508 16.68 -18.73 3.48
CA LEU A 508 16.93 -19.31 4.79
C LEU A 508 16.01 -20.54 4.92
N GLY A 509 16.56 -21.75 4.77
CA GLY A 509 15.78 -22.98 4.66
C GLY A 509 15.25 -23.27 3.24
N GLU A 510 14.42 -24.32 3.12
CA GLU A 510 13.88 -24.83 1.84
C GLU A 510 12.63 -24.08 1.33
N GLU A 511 12.04 -23.19 2.14
CA GLU A 511 10.87 -22.39 1.75
C GLU A 511 11.30 -21.02 1.19
N GLN A 512 10.44 -20.42 0.35
CA GLN A 512 10.65 -19.05 -0.16
C GLN A 512 10.81 -18.06 1.00
N PRO A 513 11.56 -16.95 0.84
CA PRO A 513 11.72 -15.96 1.89
C PRO A 513 10.34 -15.50 2.38
N SER A 514 10.10 -15.61 3.70
CA SER A 514 8.86 -15.14 4.33
C SER A 514 8.67 -13.63 4.24
N VAL A 515 9.74 -12.91 3.89
CA VAL A 515 9.79 -11.46 3.79
C VAL A 515 10.71 -10.99 2.65
N GLN A 516 10.38 -9.83 2.10
CA GLN A 516 11.10 -9.16 0.99
C GLN A 516 11.75 -7.83 1.45
N PRO A 517 12.77 -7.30 0.73
CA PRO A 517 13.34 -5.98 1.05
C PRO A 517 12.29 -4.88 1.19
N ILE A 518 11.32 -4.89 0.26
CA ILE A 518 10.11 -4.07 0.30
C ILE A 518 8.92 -5.03 0.41
N GLN A 519 8.20 -4.97 1.53
CA GLN A 519 7.11 -5.89 1.83
C GLN A 519 5.80 -5.15 1.92
N LYS A 520 4.77 -5.67 1.21
CA LYS A 520 3.39 -5.22 1.33
C LYS A 520 2.88 -5.45 2.75
N ILE A 521 2.25 -4.44 3.33
CA ILE A 521 1.75 -4.45 4.72
C ILE A 521 0.30 -3.96 4.87
N ASP A 522 -0.43 -3.73 3.75
CA ASP A 522 -1.85 -3.35 3.76
C ASP A 522 -2.69 -4.20 4.72
N GLY A 523 -3.54 -3.56 5.53
CA GLY A 523 -4.48 -4.22 6.42
C GLY A 523 -5.84 -4.54 5.79
N HIS A 524 -6.12 -3.99 4.61
CA HIS A 524 -7.41 -4.14 3.92
C HIS A 524 -7.32 -4.02 2.40
N TYR A 525 -8.40 -4.42 1.71
CA TYR A 525 -8.58 -4.23 0.26
C TYR A 525 -9.39 -2.96 -0.04
N ASP A 526 -10.52 -2.80 0.65
CA ASP A 526 -11.56 -1.84 0.28
C ASP A 526 -11.14 -0.39 0.56
N ALA A 527 -11.30 0.49 -0.42
CA ALA A 527 -11.18 1.92 -0.26
C ALA A 527 -12.56 2.57 -0.03
N HIS A 528 -12.59 3.62 0.78
CA HIS A 528 -13.85 4.18 1.31
C HIS A 528 -14.37 5.36 0.49
N ALA A 529 -14.65 5.16 -0.80
CA ALA A 529 -15.14 6.24 -1.67
C ALA A 529 -16.50 6.82 -1.22
N LEU A 530 -16.72 8.12 -1.48
CA LEU A 530 -17.98 8.82 -1.16
C LEU A 530 -18.94 8.95 -2.36
N THR A 531 -18.60 8.34 -3.48
CA THR A 531 -19.38 8.35 -4.70
C THR A 531 -19.34 6.98 -5.38
N PRO A 532 -20.44 6.51 -5.98
CA PRO A 532 -20.41 5.30 -6.80
C PRO A 532 -19.73 5.52 -8.16
N ASN A 533 -19.44 6.78 -8.53
CA ASN A 533 -18.87 7.15 -9.83
C ASN A 533 -17.34 6.97 -9.85
N LEU A 534 -16.87 5.75 -9.64
CA LEU A 534 -15.44 5.41 -9.62
C LEU A 534 -14.81 5.51 -11.02
N ARG A 535 -13.58 6.02 -11.05
CA ARG A 535 -12.78 6.31 -12.25
C ARG A 535 -11.55 5.38 -12.33
N GLN A 536 -11.70 4.15 -11.87
CA GLN A 536 -10.65 3.13 -11.88
C GLN A 536 -10.61 2.36 -13.21
N VAL A 537 -9.45 1.80 -13.55
CA VAL A 537 -9.24 0.95 -14.73
C VAL A 537 -9.12 -0.53 -14.38
N ASP A 538 -8.59 -0.79 -13.20
CA ASP A 538 -8.40 -2.08 -12.55
C ASP A 538 -8.71 -1.92 -11.05
N VAL A 539 -8.73 -3.03 -10.30
CA VAL A 539 -8.77 -2.97 -8.82
C VAL A 539 -9.98 -2.20 -8.27
N VAL A 540 -11.15 -2.35 -8.91
CA VAL A 540 -12.35 -1.58 -8.62
C VAL A 540 -12.77 -1.71 -7.15
N GLY A 541 -12.91 -0.59 -6.46
CA GLY A 541 -13.21 -0.52 -5.04
C GLY A 541 -11.99 -0.63 -4.12
N GLY A 542 -10.80 -0.94 -4.64
CA GLY A 542 -9.52 -0.88 -3.93
C GLY A 542 -8.68 0.33 -4.32
N PHE A 543 -7.36 0.24 -4.14
CA PHE A 543 -6.39 1.28 -4.49
C PHE A 543 -5.74 0.98 -5.84
N THR A 544 -6.12 1.75 -6.86
CA THR A 544 -5.55 1.64 -8.22
C THR A 544 -4.18 2.31 -8.29
N SER A 545 -4.06 3.53 -7.76
CA SER A 545 -2.87 4.37 -7.89
C SER A 545 -2.01 4.36 -6.63
N ALA A 546 -2.65 4.54 -5.46
CA ALA A 546 -2.00 4.75 -4.17
C ALA A 546 -0.74 5.64 -4.25
N ALA A 547 -0.91 6.93 -4.55
CA ALA A 547 0.21 7.88 -4.66
C ALA A 547 0.53 8.55 -3.31
N GLY A 548 1.82 8.77 -3.00
CA GLY A 548 2.28 9.34 -1.74
C GLY A 548 2.21 8.38 -0.54
N HIS A 549 3.07 8.58 0.46
CA HIS A 549 3.07 7.84 1.74
C HIS A 549 3.67 8.68 2.89
N HIS A 550 3.34 9.97 2.97
CA HIS A 550 3.98 10.86 3.95
C HIS A 550 3.35 10.75 5.33
N PHE A 551 4.17 10.66 6.37
CA PHE A 551 3.71 10.61 7.76
C PHE A 551 3.38 11.98 8.32
N TYR A 552 2.45 12.02 9.26
CA TYR A 552 2.25 13.19 10.08
C TYR A 552 3.39 13.33 11.12
N THR A 553 4.30 14.30 10.91
CA THR A 553 5.57 14.46 11.66
C THR A 553 5.73 15.84 12.34
N ALA A 554 4.60 16.47 12.69
CA ALA A 554 4.52 17.70 13.47
C ALA A 554 3.68 17.50 14.75
N ARG A 555 3.57 18.50 15.64
CA ARG A 555 2.82 18.39 16.93
C ARG A 555 1.54 19.24 16.96
N ASN A 556 1.11 19.77 15.81
CA ASN A 556 -0.06 20.65 15.69
C ASN A 556 -1.40 19.90 15.72
N TYR A 557 -1.47 18.71 15.13
CA TYR A 557 -2.62 17.80 15.18
C TYR A 557 -2.61 17.00 16.48
N PRO A 558 -3.73 16.33 16.80
CA PRO A 558 -3.80 15.40 17.92
C PRO A 558 -2.73 14.29 17.89
N LYS A 559 -2.38 13.79 19.08
CA LYS A 559 -1.28 12.83 19.29
C LYS A 559 -1.45 11.53 18.52
N GLU A 560 -2.68 11.09 18.24
CA GLU A 560 -2.94 9.86 17.49
C GLU A 560 -2.40 9.87 16.06
N TYR A 561 -2.06 11.05 15.51
CA TYR A 561 -1.42 11.20 14.20
C TYR A 561 0.11 11.07 14.25
N TRP A 562 0.73 11.46 15.38
CA TRP A 562 2.17 11.71 15.46
C TRP A 562 2.98 10.46 15.13
N ASN A 563 3.83 10.57 14.09
CA ASN A 563 4.74 9.53 13.63
C ASN A 563 4.09 8.15 13.42
N ARG A 564 2.79 8.13 13.07
CA ARG A 564 1.98 6.91 13.01
C ARG A 564 1.03 6.86 11.81
N VAL A 565 0.44 7.99 11.46
CA VAL A 565 -0.51 8.08 10.34
C VAL A 565 0.23 8.55 9.09
N ALA A 566 0.18 7.74 8.03
CA ALA A 566 0.63 8.11 6.70
C ALA A 566 -0.57 8.48 5.81
N PHE A 567 -0.36 9.46 4.93
CA PHE A 567 -1.35 9.92 3.97
C PHE A 567 -1.06 9.33 2.59
N VAL A 568 -2.01 8.55 2.08
CA VAL A 568 -1.94 7.90 0.76
C VAL A 568 -3.08 8.42 -0.10
N THR A 569 -2.75 9.04 -1.22
CA THR A 569 -3.74 9.62 -2.15
C THR A 569 -4.21 8.58 -3.16
N GLU A 570 -5.50 8.62 -3.48
CA GLU A 570 -6.09 7.80 -4.54
C GLU A 570 -6.93 8.70 -5.47
N PRO A 571 -6.31 9.26 -6.52
CA PRO A 571 -6.98 10.20 -7.41
C PRO A 571 -8.15 9.57 -8.19
N THR A 572 -8.10 8.28 -8.50
CA THR A 572 -9.15 7.60 -9.31
C THR A 572 -10.47 7.39 -8.55
N ILE A 573 -10.45 7.51 -7.22
CA ILE A 573 -11.66 7.46 -6.38
C ILE A 573 -11.73 8.62 -5.37
N ARG A 574 -10.87 9.64 -5.54
CA ARG A 574 -11.04 11.00 -5.04
C ARG A 574 -10.88 11.12 -3.53
N LEU A 575 -9.83 10.49 -2.99
CA LEU A 575 -9.59 10.46 -1.54
C LEU A 575 -8.12 10.54 -1.16
N VAL A 576 -7.90 10.89 0.10
CA VAL A 576 -6.66 10.74 0.85
C VAL A 576 -6.96 9.80 2.01
N HIS A 577 -6.37 8.61 1.98
CA HIS A 577 -6.47 7.56 2.99
C HIS A 577 -5.55 7.84 4.18
N LYS A 578 -5.99 7.47 5.40
CA LYS A 578 -5.13 7.39 6.59
C LYS A 578 -4.68 5.96 6.77
N ALA A 579 -3.46 5.65 6.35
CA ALA A 579 -2.81 4.40 6.73
C ALA A 579 -2.29 4.54 8.17
N ILE A 580 -2.83 3.76 9.12
CA ILE A 580 -2.32 3.74 10.50
C ILE A 580 -1.28 2.64 10.60
N LEU A 581 -0.02 2.99 10.83
CA LEU A 581 1.07 2.03 10.92
C LEU A 581 1.27 1.59 12.36
N GLU A 582 1.30 0.28 12.58
CA GLU A 582 1.54 -0.32 13.89
C GLU A 582 2.78 -1.23 13.83
N PRO A 583 3.68 -1.18 14.83
CA PRO A 583 4.79 -2.12 14.92
C PRO A 583 4.30 -3.57 14.94
N ASP A 584 4.96 -4.43 14.16
CA ASP A 584 4.73 -5.88 14.15
C ASP A 584 6.08 -6.61 14.03
N GLY A 585 6.56 -7.11 15.17
CA GLY A 585 7.93 -7.59 15.30
C GLY A 585 8.95 -6.45 15.05
N ALA A 586 9.96 -6.73 14.23
CA ALA A 586 10.89 -5.72 13.72
C ALA A 586 10.35 -4.91 12.52
N GLY A 587 9.19 -5.31 11.97
CA GLY A 587 8.51 -4.63 10.87
C GLY A 587 7.24 -3.91 11.32
N PHE A 588 6.28 -3.81 10.40
CA PHE A 588 5.05 -3.04 10.57
C PHE A 588 3.86 -3.72 9.88
N LYS A 589 2.66 -3.35 10.31
CA LYS A 589 1.40 -3.62 9.61
C LYS A 589 0.56 -2.34 9.50
N GLU A 590 -0.22 -2.24 8.44
CA GLU A 590 -1.22 -1.19 8.30
C GLU A 590 -2.52 -1.62 8.99
N LYS A 591 -3.18 -0.63 9.59
CA LYS A 591 -4.55 -0.72 10.07
C LYS A 591 -5.35 0.40 9.39
N ASP A 592 -6.49 0.01 8.83
CA ASP A 592 -7.41 0.93 8.16
C ASP A 592 -7.81 2.10 9.08
N GLY A 593 -7.38 3.31 8.72
CA GLY A 593 -7.72 4.55 9.40
C GLY A 593 -8.88 5.33 8.77
N TRP A 594 -9.48 4.81 7.69
CA TRP A 594 -10.44 5.51 6.84
C TRP A 594 -9.88 6.80 6.22
N ASN A 595 -10.72 7.56 5.53
CA ASN A 595 -10.27 8.76 4.82
C ASN A 595 -9.87 9.89 5.76
N PHE A 596 -8.77 10.57 5.43
CA PHE A 596 -8.45 11.92 5.91
C PHE A 596 -9.24 12.98 5.12
N MET A 597 -9.42 12.76 3.83
CA MET A 597 -10.18 13.64 2.93
C MET A 597 -10.81 12.77 1.84
N ALA A 598 -12.07 13.00 1.49
CA ALA A 598 -12.71 12.29 0.36
C ALA A 598 -13.78 13.16 -0.27
N SER A 599 -13.93 13.09 -1.59
CA SER A 599 -14.83 13.96 -2.34
C SER A 599 -15.79 13.20 -3.25
N SER A 600 -16.97 13.75 -3.47
CA SER A 600 -17.87 13.34 -4.56
C SER A 600 -17.81 14.25 -5.78
N ASP A 601 -17.01 15.32 -5.75
CA ASP A 601 -16.70 16.13 -6.93
C ASP A 601 -15.92 15.27 -7.92
N GLU A 602 -16.43 15.08 -9.14
CA GLU A 602 -15.83 14.17 -10.10
C GLU A 602 -14.44 14.57 -10.59
N TRP A 603 -14.05 15.84 -10.40
CA TRP A 603 -12.74 16.39 -10.79
C TRP A 603 -11.68 16.28 -9.70
N PHE A 604 -12.07 16.11 -8.43
CA PHE A 604 -11.11 16.06 -7.31
C PHE A 604 -10.17 14.85 -7.46
N GLY A 605 -8.88 15.12 -7.64
CA GLY A 605 -7.84 14.13 -7.93
C GLY A 605 -6.57 14.43 -7.14
N PRO A 606 -6.52 14.12 -5.83
CA PRO A 606 -5.34 14.35 -5.01
C PRO A 606 -4.20 13.43 -5.46
N VAL A 607 -3.00 13.98 -5.62
CA VAL A 607 -1.80 13.25 -6.07
C VAL A 607 -0.63 13.30 -5.09
N GLN A 608 -0.66 14.25 -4.15
CA GLN A 608 0.30 14.32 -3.05
C GLN A 608 -0.37 14.91 -1.80
N ALA A 609 -0.05 14.34 -0.64
CA ALA A 609 -0.43 14.90 0.66
C ALA A 609 0.73 14.76 1.66
N GLU A 610 1.17 15.86 2.27
CA GLU A 610 2.29 15.84 3.23
C GLU A 610 2.23 17.00 4.24
N VAL A 611 3.01 16.92 5.32
CA VAL A 611 3.06 17.96 6.36
C VAL A 611 3.92 19.14 5.90
N GLY A 612 3.32 20.32 5.87
CA GLY A 612 4.01 21.57 5.54
C GLY A 612 4.74 22.22 6.72
N PRO A 613 5.43 23.35 6.50
CA PRO A 613 6.23 24.06 7.51
C PRO A 613 5.41 24.56 8.71
N ASP A 614 4.12 24.78 8.53
CA ASP A 614 3.16 25.23 9.56
C ASP A 614 2.57 24.08 10.40
N GLY A 615 2.90 22.83 10.06
CA GLY A 615 2.36 21.64 10.70
C GLY A 615 0.96 21.24 10.22
N ALA A 616 0.41 21.92 9.21
CA ALA A 616 -0.80 21.49 8.51
C ALA A 616 -0.46 20.39 7.50
N VAL A 617 -1.46 19.59 7.12
CA VAL A 617 -1.33 18.67 5.98
C VAL A 617 -1.74 19.41 4.72
N TRP A 618 -0.82 19.52 3.78
CA TRP A 618 -1.05 20.13 2.48
C TRP A 618 -1.43 19.05 1.46
N VAL A 619 -2.32 19.37 0.54
CA VAL A 619 -2.81 18.45 -0.50
C VAL A 619 -2.70 19.13 -1.86
N ALA A 620 -1.94 18.52 -2.77
CA ALA A 620 -1.94 18.86 -4.18
C ALA A 620 -3.05 18.09 -4.89
N ASP A 621 -4.06 18.82 -5.37
CA ASP A 621 -5.18 18.33 -6.14
C ASP A 621 -4.95 18.68 -7.60
N TRP A 622 -4.74 17.66 -8.43
CA TRP A 622 -4.58 17.83 -9.87
C TRP A 622 -5.83 18.47 -10.48
N TYR A 623 -7.01 18.22 -9.90
CA TYR A 623 -8.31 18.71 -10.33
C TYR A 623 -8.62 18.46 -11.81
N ASN A 624 -8.81 17.19 -12.18
CA ASN A 624 -9.03 16.77 -13.56
C ASN A 624 -10.11 15.69 -13.64
N PHE A 625 -11.04 15.85 -14.59
CA PHE A 625 -12.04 14.81 -14.85
C PHE A 625 -11.43 13.53 -15.43
N ILE A 626 -10.43 13.66 -16.32
CA ILE A 626 -9.70 12.53 -16.89
C ILE A 626 -8.36 12.43 -16.19
N ILE A 627 -8.35 11.69 -15.09
CA ILE A 627 -7.16 11.47 -14.27
C ILE A 627 -6.41 10.19 -14.62
N GLN A 628 -7.03 9.26 -15.35
CA GLN A 628 -6.39 7.98 -15.68
C GLN A 628 -5.35 8.13 -16.76
N HIS A 629 -4.27 7.36 -16.62
CA HIS A 629 -3.28 7.20 -17.69
C HIS A 629 -3.78 6.24 -18.77
N ASN A 630 -4.32 5.09 -18.36
CA ASN A 630 -4.90 4.09 -19.26
C ASN A 630 -6.44 4.14 -19.23
N VAL A 631 -7.10 3.48 -20.18
CA VAL A 631 -8.56 3.22 -20.15
C VAL A 631 -8.81 1.70 -20.11
N PHE A 632 -10.03 1.30 -19.75
CA PHE A 632 -10.40 -0.11 -19.51
C PHE A 632 -9.94 -1.07 -20.61
N VAL A 633 -9.26 -2.14 -20.22
CA VAL A 633 -8.85 -3.23 -21.12
C VAL A 633 -9.93 -4.34 -21.10
N PRO A 634 -10.36 -4.89 -22.26
CA PRO A 634 -11.49 -5.82 -22.35
C PRO A 634 -11.46 -7.08 -21.47
N ALA A 635 -10.28 -7.49 -20.98
CA ALA A 635 -10.10 -8.74 -20.24
C ALA A 635 -10.54 -8.71 -18.76
N GLN A 636 -10.74 -7.53 -18.14
CA GLN A 636 -10.88 -7.44 -16.67
C GLN A 636 -12.32 -7.29 -16.14
N SER A 637 -13.36 -7.61 -16.92
CA SER A 637 -14.76 -7.36 -16.51
C SER A 637 -15.48 -8.61 -15.96
N PRO A 638 -15.98 -8.58 -14.71
CA PRO A 638 -17.23 -9.25 -14.39
C PRO A 638 -18.33 -8.64 -15.27
N SER A 639 -18.95 -9.50 -16.09
CA SER A 639 -20.07 -9.18 -16.96
C SER A 639 -21.22 -8.42 -16.25
N LYS A 640 -22.11 -7.82 -17.08
CA LYS A 640 -23.43 -7.16 -16.86
C LYS A 640 -23.53 -5.66 -16.50
N PHE A 641 -22.44 -4.89 -16.38
CA PHE A 641 -22.51 -3.41 -16.23
C PHE A 641 -21.79 -2.61 -17.33
N ILE A 642 -21.05 -3.27 -18.23
CA ILE A 642 -20.16 -2.62 -19.20
C ILE A 642 -20.33 -3.28 -20.59
N LEU A 643 -20.44 -2.47 -21.66
CA LEU A 643 -20.43 -2.93 -23.04
C LEU A 643 -18.98 -3.20 -23.49
N PRO A 644 -18.73 -4.09 -24.46
CA PRO A 644 -17.39 -4.32 -24.99
C PRO A 644 -16.72 -3.00 -25.42
N PHE A 645 -15.51 -2.77 -24.89
CA PHE A 645 -14.67 -1.60 -25.17
C PHE A 645 -13.73 -1.92 -26.34
N GLU A 646 -13.57 -0.98 -27.27
CA GLU A 646 -12.49 -1.04 -28.26
C GLU A 646 -11.29 -0.27 -27.69
N GLU A 647 -10.11 -0.90 -27.74
CA GLU A 647 -8.84 -0.29 -27.34
C GLU A 647 -8.73 1.12 -27.94
N GLN A 648 -8.59 2.13 -27.08
CA GLN A 648 -8.44 3.52 -27.52
C GLN A 648 -6.98 3.78 -27.89
N PRO A 649 -6.70 4.65 -28.88
CA PRO A 649 -5.34 4.94 -29.29
C PRO A 649 -4.52 5.56 -28.15
N HIS A 650 -3.37 4.98 -27.88
CA HIS A 650 -2.36 5.56 -26.97
C HIS A 650 -1.61 6.67 -27.70
N GLY A 651 -1.36 7.78 -27.00
CA GLY A 651 -0.45 8.82 -27.47
C GLY A 651 1.01 8.44 -27.24
N PRO A 652 1.96 9.33 -27.60
CA PRO A 652 3.39 9.09 -27.48
C PRO A 652 3.86 8.75 -26.05
N GLY A 653 3.15 9.20 -25.02
CA GLY A 653 3.47 8.91 -23.62
C GLY A 653 2.97 7.56 -23.11
N ASN A 654 2.51 6.70 -24.02
CA ASN A 654 1.79 5.45 -23.73
C ASN A 654 0.49 5.65 -22.93
N ALA A 655 -0.09 6.84 -23.01
CA ALA A 655 -1.29 7.21 -22.27
C ALA A 655 -2.50 7.41 -23.19
N PHE A 656 -3.69 7.20 -22.63
CA PHE A 656 -4.95 7.53 -23.27
C PHE A 656 -4.99 9.00 -23.74
N SER A 657 -5.18 9.18 -25.04
CA SER A 657 -5.26 10.48 -25.71
C SER A 657 -6.72 10.92 -25.85
N SER A 658 -7.05 12.11 -25.33
CA SER A 658 -8.39 12.68 -25.42
C SER A 658 -8.34 14.21 -25.41
N PRO A 659 -9.11 14.90 -26.28
CA PRO A 659 -9.24 16.35 -26.25
C PRO A 659 -10.00 16.86 -25.01
N MET A 660 -10.61 15.96 -24.22
CA MET A 660 -11.34 16.31 -22.99
C MET A 660 -10.45 16.29 -21.74
N ARG A 661 -9.16 15.97 -21.84
CA ARG A 661 -8.25 16.02 -20.70
C ARG A 661 -7.95 17.48 -20.38
N ASP A 662 -8.21 17.90 -19.15
CA ASP A 662 -8.00 19.28 -18.74
C ASP A 662 -6.51 19.61 -18.57
N LEU A 663 -6.13 20.83 -18.87
CA LEU A 663 -4.75 21.35 -18.75
C LEU A 663 -4.69 22.68 -17.96
N ASN A 664 -5.82 23.13 -17.41
CA ASN A 664 -5.99 24.51 -16.95
C ASN A 664 -6.33 24.62 -15.46
N HIS A 665 -6.72 23.54 -14.80
CA HIS A 665 -7.11 23.53 -13.40
C HIS A 665 -6.08 22.83 -12.52
N GLY A 666 -6.05 23.20 -11.24
CA GLY A 666 -5.15 22.61 -10.27
C GLY A 666 -5.17 23.40 -8.98
N ARG A 667 -5.10 22.71 -7.84
CA ARG A 667 -5.36 23.33 -6.53
C ARG A 667 -4.40 22.81 -5.47
N VAL A 668 -4.10 23.68 -4.52
CA VAL A 668 -3.38 23.33 -3.30
C VAL A 668 -4.21 23.74 -2.10
N TYR A 669 -4.49 22.76 -1.24
CA TYR A 669 -5.24 22.96 0.00
C TYR A 669 -4.33 22.74 1.21
N ARG A 670 -4.64 23.42 2.31
CA ARG A 670 -4.19 23.07 3.65
C ARG A 670 -5.36 22.51 4.43
N ILE A 671 -5.14 21.39 5.09
CA ILE A 671 -6.07 20.86 6.08
C ILE A 671 -5.51 21.29 7.44
N VAL A 672 -6.31 22.01 8.23
CA VAL A 672 -5.85 22.62 9.48
C VAL A 672 -6.66 22.07 10.64
N TYR A 673 -5.98 21.64 11.70
CA TYR A 673 -6.65 21.26 12.94
C TYR A 673 -7.16 22.51 13.66
N LYS A 674 -8.46 22.54 14.00
CA LYS A 674 -9.13 23.74 14.54
C LYS A 674 -8.54 24.23 15.86
N ASN A 675 -7.98 23.32 16.67
CA ASN A 675 -7.36 23.67 17.95
C ASN A 675 -5.82 23.66 17.87
N ALA A 676 -5.25 23.72 16.66
CA ALA A 676 -3.80 23.76 16.49
C ALA A 676 -3.22 25.01 17.18
N LYS A 677 -2.08 24.83 17.84
CA LYS A 677 -1.27 25.96 18.29
C LYS A 677 -0.75 26.70 17.06
N LYS A 678 -0.78 28.03 17.09
CA LYS A 678 -0.19 28.83 16.02
C LYS A 678 1.32 28.60 16.00
N ALA A 679 1.85 28.08 14.90
CA ALA A 679 3.28 27.94 14.70
C ALA A 679 3.90 29.33 14.41
N PRO A 680 5.08 29.66 14.97
CA PRO A 680 5.80 30.86 14.59
C PRO A 680 6.28 30.73 13.13
N ALA A 681 6.24 31.83 12.38
CA ALA A 681 6.91 31.88 11.09
C ALA A 681 8.41 31.69 11.31
N LEU A 682 8.97 30.61 10.75
CA LEU A 682 10.39 30.30 10.83
C LEU A 682 11.03 30.46 9.45
N LYS A 683 12.26 30.95 9.44
CA LYS A 683 13.13 30.99 8.26
C LYS A 683 14.51 30.55 8.73
N LEU A 684 15.12 29.65 7.98
CA LEU A 684 16.47 29.17 8.26
C LEU A 684 17.45 29.78 7.26
N SER A 685 18.69 29.97 7.70
CA SER A 685 19.81 30.42 6.88
C SER A 685 21.01 29.54 7.16
N LYS A 686 21.76 29.21 6.10
CA LYS A 686 23.01 28.44 6.21
C LYS A 686 24.08 29.13 7.07
N ASP A 687 23.99 30.45 7.17
CA ASP A 687 24.96 31.27 7.91
C ASP A 687 24.61 31.44 9.41
N ASP A 688 23.40 31.08 9.82
CA ASP A 688 22.94 31.16 11.22
C ASP A 688 23.07 29.80 11.92
N LEU A 689 24.31 29.39 12.22
CA LEU A 689 24.57 28.09 12.86
C LEU A 689 23.80 27.91 14.19
N PRO A 690 23.74 28.90 15.10
CA PRO A 690 22.92 28.77 16.32
C PRO A 690 21.43 28.54 16.02
N GLY A 691 20.86 29.27 15.04
CA GLY A 691 19.48 29.07 14.60
C GLY A 691 19.24 27.69 14.00
N LEU A 692 20.17 27.16 13.21
CA LEU A 692 20.08 25.80 12.66
C LEU A 692 20.15 24.74 13.76
N VAL A 693 21.06 24.87 14.72
CA VAL A 693 21.16 23.95 15.86
C VAL A 693 19.87 23.97 16.69
N ALA A 694 19.30 25.15 16.96
CA ALA A 694 18.02 25.26 17.65
C ALA A 694 16.87 24.63 16.84
N ALA A 695 16.89 24.75 15.52
CA ALA A 695 15.88 24.16 14.64
C ALA A 695 15.91 22.62 14.59
N LEU A 696 17.01 21.97 14.98
CA LEU A 696 17.03 20.51 15.18
C LEU A 696 16.12 20.06 16.34
N GLU A 697 15.76 20.96 17.25
CA GLU A 697 14.83 20.69 18.36
C GLU A 697 13.37 21.05 18.03
N ASN A 698 13.08 21.45 16.80
CA ASN A 698 11.72 21.83 16.39
C ASN A 698 10.76 20.62 16.38
N ASP A 699 9.49 20.85 16.74
CA ASP A 699 8.46 19.80 16.75
C ASP A 699 8.06 19.31 15.34
N ASN A 700 8.39 20.04 14.27
CA ASN A 700 8.11 19.67 12.89
C ASN A 700 9.37 19.13 12.19
N MET A 701 9.29 17.91 11.65
CA MET A 701 10.39 17.26 10.94
C MET A 701 10.90 18.06 9.75
N PHE A 702 10.05 18.81 9.06
CA PHE A 702 10.47 19.68 7.95
C PHE A 702 11.60 20.63 8.37
N TRP A 703 11.43 21.31 9.51
CA TRP A 703 12.44 22.25 10.01
C TRP A 703 13.70 21.55 10.48
N ARG A 704 13.58 20.37 11.10
CA ARG A 704 14.74 19.57 11.52
C ARG A 704 15.55 19.05 10.33
N MET A 705 14.88 18.59 9.27
CA MET A 705 15.56 18.14 8.04
C MET A 705 16.21 19.27 7.27
N THR A 706 15.52 20.41 7.17
CA THR A 706 16.11 21.61 6.57
C THR A 706 17.33 22.06 7.36
N ALA A 707 17.26 22.08 8.70
CA ALA A 707 18.38 22.43 9.55
C ALA A 707 19.57 21.47 9.41
N GLN A 708 19.32 20.15 9.45
CA GLN A 708 20.34 19.13 9.23
C GLN A 708 21.03 19.31 7.87
N ARG A 709 20.25 19.45 6.79
CA ARG A 709 20.77 19.67 5.44
C ARG A 709 21.69 20.89 5.40
N LEU A 710 21.21 22.04 5.89
CA LEU A 710 21.98 23.29 5.86
C LEU A 710 23.26 23.21 6.71
N LEU A 711 23.20 22.55 7.88
CA LEU A 711 24.39 22.29 8.71
C LEU A 711 25.42 21.43 7.98
N VAL A 712 24.99 20.33 7.35
CA VAL A 712 25.88 19.44 6.58
C VAL A 712 26.49 20.18 5.39
N GLU A 713 25.69 20.95 4.66
CA GLU A 713 26.17 21.75 3.54
C GLU A 713 27.12 22.88 3.99
N SER A 714 27.04 23.36 5.23
CA SER A 714 27.94 24.38 5.78
C SER A 714 29.36 23.85 6.03
N LYS A 715 29.48 22.54 6.29
CA LYS A 715 30.72 21.84 6.67
C LYS A 715 31.42 22.43 7.90
N LYS A 716 30.70 23.19 8.75
CA LYS A 716 31.26 23.85 9.93
C LYS A 716 31.26 22.91 11.13
N LEU A 717 32.43 22.38 11.49
CA LEU A 717 32.59 21.47 12.64
C LEU A 717 32.46 22.16 14.01
N SER A 718 32.38 23.50 14.06
CA SER A 718 32.22 24.26 15.32
C SER A 718 30.92 23.96 16.06
N VAL A 719 29.93 23.35 15.40
CA VAL A 719 28.63 22.99 15.99
C VAL A 719 28.66 21.68 16.80
N LEU A 720 29.73 20.87 16.68
CA LEU A 720 29.82 19.55 17.32
C LEU A 720 29.52 19.57 18.83
N PRO A 721 30.06 20.51 19.65
CA PRO A 721 29.74 20.54 21.08
C PRO A 721 28.25 20.72 21.38
N ASP A 722 27.50 21.44 20.54
CA ASP A 722 26.06 21.62 20.73
C ASP A 722 25.28 20.39 20.25
N LEU A 723 25.70 19.74 19.15
CA LEU A 723 25.15 18.45 18.73
C LEU A 723 25.33 17.39 19.82
N TYR A 724 26.49 17.35 20.49
CA TYR A 724 26.73 16.43 21.61
C TYR A 724 25.75 16.67 22.77
N LYS A 725 25.39 17.93 23.06
CA LYS A 725 24.39 18.25 24.10
C LYS A 725 23.01 17.71 23.73
N ILE A 726 22.58 17.90 22.48
CA ILE A 726 21.30 17.39 21.98
C ILE A 726 21.25 15.86 22.10
N ILE A 727 22.31 15.16 21.65
CA ILE A 727 22.38 13.69 21.69
C ILE A 727 22.38 13.15 23.13
N ASN A 728 23.03 13.86 24.06
CA ASN A 728 23.12 13.43 25.46
C ASN A 728 21.86 13.73 26.28
N ASN A 729 20.88 14.46 25.74
CA ASN A 729 19.63 14.76 26.43
C ASN A 729 18.71 13.52 26.43
N PRO A 730 18.41 12.90 27.59
CA PRO A 730 17.63 11.67 27.63
C PRO A 730 16.11 11.90 27.52
N LYS A 731 15.65 13.15 27.42
CA LYS A 731 14.23 13.48 27.38
C LYS A 731 13.60 12.92 26.11
N VAL A 732 12.40 12.37 26.28
CA VAL A 732 11.56 11.89 25.19
C VAL A 732 10.24 12.65 25.20
N ASP A 733 9.61 12.76 24.03
CA ASP A 733 8.28 13.34 23.88
C ASP A 733 7.18 12.38 24.38
N GLU A 734 5.92 12.78 24.23
CA GLU A 734 4.75 12.02 24.70
C GLU A 734 4.55 10.65 24.03
N ILE A 735 5.21 10.40 22.89
CA ILE A 735 5.17 9.12 22.19
C ILE A 735 6.52 8.37 22.29
N GLY A 736 7.43 8.84 23.15
CA GLY A 736 8.70 8.17 23.44
C GLY A 736 9.81 8.45 22.44
N LEU A 737 9.67 9.47 21.58
CA LEU A 737 10.68 9.85 20.61
C LEU A 737 11.65 10.89 21.17
N ASN A 738 12.87 10.87 20.65
CA ASN A 738 13.81 12.00 20.75
C ASN A 738 14.36 12.26 19.35
N SER A 739 13.48 12.74 18.46
CA SER A 739 13.80 13.12 17.09
C SER A 739 14.96 14.13 17.00
N PRO A 740 15.10 15.11 17.92
CA PRO A 740 16.26 16.02 17.91
C PRO A 740 17.60 15.29 18.01
N ALA A 741 17.72 14.31 18.91
CA ALA A 741 18.94 13.50 19.03
C ALA A 741 19.20 12.63 17.79
N VAL A 742 18.14 12.11 17.14
CA VAL A 742 18.24 11.39 15.86
C VAL A 742 18.87 12.31 14.79
N HIS A 743 18.33 13.52 14.61
CA HIS A 743 18.85 14.47 13.64
C HIS A 743 20.27 14.95 13.96
N ALA A 744 20.60 15.15 15.25
CA ALA A 744 21.96 15.52 15.65
C ALA A 744 23.00 14.42 15.32
N LEU A 745 22.66 13.14 15.53
CA LEU A 745 23.51 12.00 15.12
C LEU A 745 23.75 11.99 13.60
N TRP A 746 22.68 12.16 12.82
CA TRP A 746 22.77 12.18 11.37
C TRP A 746 23.46 13.44 10.81
N THR A 747 23.36 14.57 11.51
CA THR A 747 24.12 15.79 11.21
C THR A 747 25.62 15.56 11.44
N MET A 748 26.00 14.93 12.56
CA MET A 748 27.40 14.55 12.82
C MET A 748 27.94 13.60 11.76
N HIS A 749 27.13 12.63 11.32
CA HIS A 749 27.46 11.74 10.22
C HIS A 749 27.71 12.50 8.90
N GLY A 750 26.80 13.40 8.52
CA GLY A 750 26.92 14.19 7.29
C GLY A 750 28.09 15.19 7.31
N LEU A 751 28.47 15.69 8.49
CA LEU A 751 29.66 16.52 8.68
C LEU A 751 30.98 15.73 8.60
N GLY A 752 30.93 14.40 8.50
CA GLY A 752 32.11 13.53 8.47
C GLY A 752 32.77 13.34 9.85
N ALA A 753 32.09 13.70 10.94
CA ALA A 753 32.66 13.59 12.29
C ALA A 753 32.68 12.14 12.83
N LEU A 754 32.13 11.17 12.08
CA LEU A 754 32.00 9.76 12.45
C LEU A 754 32.78 8.83 11.51
N ASP A 755 33.89 9.30 10.94
CA ASP A 755 34.78 8.52 10.07
C ASP A 755 35.74 7.57 10.80
N GLY A 756 35.70 7.55 12.13
CA GLY A 756 36.60 6.76 12.99
C GLY A 756 37.74 7.56 13.64
N SER A 757 37.99 8.79 13.19
CA SER A 757 39.12 9.61 13.69
C SER A 757 38.77 10.47 14.92
N ASN A 758 37.50 10.80 15.12
CA ASN A 758 37.04 11.67 16.20
C ASN A 758 36.57 10.84 17.42
N ALA A 759 37.46 10.65 18.40
CA ALA A 759 37.19 9.84 19.58
C ALA A 759 36.04 10.37 20.45
N GLU A 760 35.89 11.69 20.57
CA GLU A 760 34.81 12.30 21.35
C GLU A 760 33.44 12.04 20.71
N ALA A 761 33.34 12.22 19.39
CA ALA A 761 32.14 11.91 18.63
C ALA A 761 31.74 10.43 18.77
N LEU A 762 32.71 9.50 18.66
CA LEU A 762 32.46 8.07 18.85
C LEU A 762 32.01 7.74 20.27
N GLN A 763 32.54 8.42 21.30
CA GLN A 763 32.10 8.23 22.68
C GLN A 763 30.65 8.69 22.87
N VAL A 764 30.26 9.81 22.25
CA VAL A 764 28.87 10.31 22.27
C VAL A 764 27.93 9.31 21.59
N VAL A 765 28.28 8.79 20.41
CA VAL A 765 27.49 7.76 19.70
C VAL A 765 27.40 6.47 20.52
N SER A 766 28.51 6.04 21.15
CA SER A 766 28.53 4.84 22.00
C SER A 766 27.56 4.96 23.18
N LYS A 767 27.47 6.14 23.79
CA LYS A 767 26.52 6.40 24.87
C LYS A 767 25.07 6.45 24.37
N ALA A 768 24.85 6.97 23.16
CA ALA A 768 23.53 7.04 22.52
C ALA A 768 22.88 5.66 22.30
N LEU A 769 23.66 4.57 22.21
CA LEU A 769 23.14 3.19 22.19
C LEU A 769 22.44 2.75 23.49
N THR A 770 22.51 3.53 24.56
CA THR A 770 21.75 3.28 25.80
C THR A 770 20.64 4.31 26.04
N HIS A 771 20.35 5.15 25.04
CA HIS A 771 19.35 6.20 25.15
C HIS A 771 17.93 5.61 25.34
N PRO A 772 17.04 6.25 26.13
CA PRO A 772 15.67 5.76 26.36
C PRO A 772 14.84 5.55 25.07
N ALA A 773 14.91 6.48 24.13
CA ALA A 773 14.25 6.38 22.82
C ALA A 773 14.94 5.35 21.89
N ALA A 774 14.15 4.41 21.36
CA ALA A 774 14.61 3.38 20.43
C ALA A 774 15.15 3.96 19.11
N GLY A 775 14.53 5.04 18.60
CA GLY A 775 14.98 5.73 17.39
C GLY A 775 16.40 6.30 17.51
N VAL A 776 16.79 6.78 18.70
CA VAL A 776 18.16 7.28 18.94
C VAL A 776 19.17 6.13 18.95
N ARG A 777 18.84 5.00 19.58
CA ARG A 777 19.70 3.80 19.58
C ARG A 777 19.87 3.25 18.16
N LYS A 778 18.77 3.22 17.39
CA LYS A 778 18.78 2.84 15.97
C LYS A 778 19.69 3.76 15.16
N ALA A 779 19.49 5.08 15.24
CA ALA A 779 20.34 6.06 14.55
C ALA A 779 21.80 5.92 14.95
N ALA A 780 22.10 5.75 16.24
CA ALA A 780 23.45 5.57 16.76
C ALA A 780 24.14 4.32 16.18
N ALA A 781 23.40 3.21 16.01
CA ALA A 781 23.92 2.01 15.35
C ALA A 781 24.22 2.26 13.86
N SER A 782 23.33 2.99 13.15
CA SER A 782 23.44 3.23 11.71
C SER A 782 24.53 4.23 11.31
N VAL A 783 24.89 5.18 12.17
CA VAL A 783 25.89 6.22 11.86
C VAL A 783 27.33 5.82 12.17
N LEU A 784 27.55 4.65 12.79
CA LEU A 784 28.90 4.19 13.12
C LEU A 784 29.73 3.90 11.86
N PRO A 785 31.05 4.17 11.87
CA PRO A 785 31.91 3.87 10.74
C PRO A 785 31.93 2.35 10.49
N LYS A 786 32.05 1.96 9.21
CA LYS A 786 32.09 0.56 8.79
C LYS A 786 33.49 -0.06 9.02
N GLN A 787 33.93 -0.09 10.27
CA GLN A 787 35.26 -0.51 10.72
C GLN A 787 35.15 -1.59 11.81
N ALA A 788 36.18 -2.44 11.94
CA ALA A 788 36.15 -3.54 12.90
C ALA A 788 35.91 -3.09 14.35
N GLN A 789 36.44 -1.93 14.75
CA GLN A 789 36.31 -1.35 16.09
C GLN A 789 34.87 -0.97 16.44
N SER A 790 34.02 -0.68 15.45
CA SER A 790 32.62 -0.34 15.67
C SER A 790 31.81 -1.47 16.27
N PHE A 791 32.28 -2.72 16.14
CA PHE A 791 31.61 -3.87 16.75
C PHE A 791 31.56 -3.79 18.28
N GLU A 792 32.60 -3.27 18.94
CA GLU A 792 32.63 -3.12 20.42
C GLU A 792 31.49 -2.22 20.92
N ILE A 793 31.03 -1.31 20.06
CA ILE A 793 29.90 -0.43 20.33
C ILE A 793 28.59 -1.14 19.97
N LEU A 794 28.48 -1.73 18.78
CA LEU A 794 27.28 -2.40 18.25
C LEU A 794 26.87 -3.67 19.01
N GLU A 795 27.81 -4.39 19.62
CA GLU A 795 27.54 -5.65 20.33
C GLU A 795 26.43 -5.49 21.39
N LYS A 796 26.35 -4.33 22.02
CA LYS A 796 25.30 -4.00 23.01
C LYS A 796 23.89 -4.02 22.42
N GLY A 797 23.74 -3.66 21.14
CA GLY A 797 22.46 -3.53 20.45
C GLY A 797 21.90 -4.86 19.93
N ILE A 798 22.68 -5.95 19.92
CA ILE A 798 22.24 -7.27 19.45
C ILE A 798 21.07 -7.81 20.29
N LYS A 799 20.94 -7.35 21.55
CA LYS A 799 19.88 -7.73 22.49
C LYS A 799 18.92 -6.57 22.81
N ASP A 800 18.80 -5.58 21.93
CA ASP A 800 17.90 -4.44 22.16
C ASP A 800 16.44 -4.90 22.35
N ALA A 801 15.74 -4.34 23.34
CA ALA A 801 14.34 -4.69 23.58
C ALA A 801 13.45 -4.34 22.39
N ASN A 802 13.77 -3.27 21.64
CA ASN A 802 13.06 -2.91 20.43
C ASN A 802 13.59 -3.73 19.23
N LEU A 803 12.70 -4.51 18.62
CA LEU A 803 13.04 -5.42 17.51
C LEU A 803 13.48 -4.66 16.24
N ASN A 804 12.93 -3.49 15.95
CA ASN A 804 13.34 -2.65 14.82
C ASN A 804 14.73 -2.02 15.02
N THR A 805 15.08 -1.65 16.25
CA THR A 805 16.46 -1.27 16.62
C THR A 805 17.41 -2.45 16.43
N ARG A 806 17.05 -3.65 16.92
CA ARG A 806 17.84 -4.88 16.70
C ARG A 806 18.09 -5.17 15.22
N LEU A 807 17.05 -5.03 14.38
CA LEU A 807 17.17 -5.18 12.93
C LEU A 807 18.25 -4.25 12.35
N SER A 808 18.20 -2.97 12.74
CA SER A 808 19.17 -1.96 12.27
C SER A 808 20.60 -2.26 12.76
N VAL A 809 20.75 -2.82 13.97
CA VAL A 809 22.05 -3.27 14.49
C VAL A 809 22.59 -4.43 13.66
N PHE A 810 21.79 -5.45 13.35
CA PHE A 810 22.24 -6.57 12.52
C PHE A 810 22.58 -6.13 11.09
N VAL A 811 21.81 -5.20 10.51
CA VAL A 811 22.12 -4.61 9.20
C VAL A 811 23.45 -3.84 9.26
N ALA A 812 23.70 -3.06 10.32
CA ALA A 812 24.97 -2.37 10.51
C ALA A 812 26.14 -3.35 10.68
N ILE A 813 25.94 -4.45 11.42
CA ILE A 813 26.94 -5.51 11.59
C ILE A 813 27.25 -6.19 10.25
N ALA A 814 26.24 -6.48 9.42
CA ALA A 814 26.43 -7.11 8.11
C ALA A 814 27.29 -6.27 7.14
N ASP A 815 27.45 -4.97 7.41
CA ASP A 815 28.28 -4.06 6.64
C ASP A 815 29.70 -3.88 7.22
N LEU A 816 30.04 -4.52 8.34
CA LEU A 816 31.38 -4.49 8.94
C LEU A 816 32.35 -5.42 8.19
N PRO A 817 33.67 -5.17 8.27
CA PRO A 817 34.67 -6.13 7.80
C PRO A 817 34.54 -7.50 8.49
N ALA A 818 34.74 -8.59 7.72
CA ALA A 818 34.68 -9.95 8.23
C ALA A 818 35.56 -10.15 9.48
N SER A 819 35.05 -10.87 10.48
CA SER A 819 35.71 -11.03 11.78
C SER A 819 35.18 -12.25 12.52
N GLU A 820 36.09 -13.03 13.11
CA GLU A 820 35.71 -14.22 13.88
C GLU A 820 34.94 -13.88 15.17
N LYS A 821 35.37 -12.83 15.89
CA LYS A 821 34.69 -12.33 17.09
C LYS A 821 33.22 -12.00 16.81
N VAL A 822 32.97 -11.23 15.75
CA VAL A 822 31.62 -10.84 15.32
C VAL A 822 30.80 -12.07 14.94
N GLY A 823 31.36 -12.99 14.17
CA GLY A 823 30.67 -14.23 13.79
C GLY A 823 30.25 -15.07 15.00
N ALA A 824 31.09 -15.14 16.04
CA ALA A 824 30.72 -15.81 17.30
C ALA A 824 29.55 -15.11 18.02
N ALA A 825 29.46 -13.78 17.99
CA ALA A 825 28.34 -13.05 18.54
C ALA A 825 27.05 -13.24 17.75
N ILE A 826 27.13 -13.28 16.41
CA ILE A 826 25.97 -13.59 15.54
C ILE A 826 25.50 -15.03 15.77
N TYR A 827 26.41 -15.97 16.00
CA TYR A 827 26.04 -17.32 16.43
C TYR A 827 25.24 -17.29 17.73
N GLN A 828 25.67 -16.55 18.76
CA GLN A 828 24.90 -16.40 19.99
C GLN A 828 23.52 -15.75 19.74
N ALA A 829 23.45 -14.75 18.87
CA ALA A 829 22.17 -14.13 18.49
C ALA A 829 21.21 -15.10 17.79
N SER A 830 21.73 -16.07 17.03
CA SER A 830 20.92 -17.11 16.36
C SER A 830 20.30 -18.14 17.32
N LEU A 831 20.79 -18.21 18.57
CA LEU A 831 20.22 -19.07 19.62
C LEU A 831 18.99 -18.45 20.30
N ASP A 832 18.75 -17.15 20.11
CA ASP A 832 17.61 -16.44 20.70
C ASP A 832 16.29 -16.77 19.98
N GLU A 833 15.31 -17.31 20.72
CA GLU A 833 14.01 -17.68 20.16
C GLU A 833 13.21 -16.50 19.60
N GLN A 834 13.37 -15.29 20.15
CA GLN A 834 12.66 -14.12 19.66
C GLN A 834 13.21 -13.71 18.29
N ASN A 835 14.53 -13.79 18.11
CA ASN A 835 15.17 -13.57 16.81
C ASN A 835 14.77 -14.64 15.78
N ALA A 836 14.57 -15.89 16.24
CA ALA A 836 14.12 -16.99 15.37
C ALA A 836 12.65 -16.86 14.94
N LYS A 837 11.78 -16.30 15.78
CA LYS A 837 10.35 -16.09 15.47
C LYS A 837 10.11 -14.86 14.58
N ASP A 838 11.00 -13.88 14.61
CA ASP A 838 10.88 -12.68 13.79
C ASP A 838 11.48 -12.91 12.38
N PRO A 839 10.68 -12.78 11.32
CA PRO A 839 11.13 -13.07 9.96
C PRO A 839 12.15 -12.04 9.45
N TRP A 840 12.20 -10.83 9.99
CA TRP A 840 13.17 -9.82 9.57
C TRP A 840 14.52 -10.03 10.24
N LEU A 841 14.51 -10.34 11.54
CA LEU A 841 15.72 -10.58 12.31
C LEU A 841 16.46 -11.83 11.84
N SER A 842 15.74 -12.92 11.56
CA SER A 842 16.33 -14.14 11.01
C SER A 842 17.08 -13.89 9.69
N ARG A 843 16.55 -13.01 8.83
CA ARG A 843 17.19 -12.59 7.57
C ARG A 843 18.41 -11.70 7.80
N ALA A 844 18.31 -10.74 8.71
CA ALA A 844 19.45 -9.88 9.05
C ALA A 844 20.59 -10.67 9.72
N ILE A 845 20.26 -11.67 10.54
CA ILE A 845 21.22 -12.60 11.14
C ILE A 845 21.90 -13.43 10.06
N LEU A 846 21.16 -13.95 9.07
CA LEU A 846 21.77 -14.64 7.93
C LEU A 846 22.73 -13.70 7.18
N ALA A 847 22.32 -12.47 6.88
CA ALA A 847 23.16 -11.50 6.19
C ALA A 847 24.46 -11.21 6.97
N ALA A 848 24.36 -10.99 8.28
CA ALA A 848 25.53 -10.81 9.14
C ALA A 848 26.39 -12.08 9.22
N ALA A 849 25.78 -13.27 9.30
CA ALA A 849 26.51 -14.53 9.31
C ALA A 849 27.27 -14.78 8.01
N ILE A 850 26.73 -14.38 6.85
CA ILE A 850 27.43 -14.47 5.56
C ILE A 850 28.69 -13.60 5.58
N GLN A 851 28.59 -12.37 6.08
CA GLN A 851 29.75 -11.47 6.19
C GLN A 851 30.80 -11.97 7.20
N HIS A 852 30.37 -12.63 8.28
CA HIS A 852 31.23 -13.10 9.37
C HIS A 852 31.32 -14.64 9.45
N GLU A 853 31.27 -15.30 8.29
CA GLU A 853 31.10 -16.76 8.12
C GLU A 853 32.07 -17.59 8.97
N LYS A 854 33.38 -17.29 8.88
CA LYS A 854 34.43 -18.05 9.58
C LYS A 854 34.19 -18.11 11.10
N GLY A 855 33.83 -16.97 11.70
CA GLY A 855 33.55 -16.89 13.13
C GLY A 855 32.29 -17.64 13.54
N PHE A 856 31.25 -17.51 12.71
CA PHE A 856 29.96 -18.17 12.95
C PHE A 856 30.13 -19.69 12.93
N LEU A 857 30.75 -20.24 11.88
CA LEU A 857 30.98 -21.68 11.74
C LEU A 857 31.91 -22.23 12.83
N ALA A 858 32.97 -21.49 13.19
CA ALA A 858 33.88 -21.88 14.28
C ALA A 858 33.19 -21.93 15.65
N ALA A 859 32.18 -21.07 15.90
CA ALA A 859 31.36 -21.13 17.10
C ALA A 859 30.34 -22.29 17.04
N ALA A 860 29.73 -22.53 15.89
CA ALA A 860 28.76 -23.60 15.68
C ALA A 860 29.37 -25.00 15.86
N GLY A 861 30.57 -25.24 15.32
CA GLY A 861 31.25 -26.54 15.41
C GLY A 861 31.66 -26.97 16.83
N LYS A 862 31.55 -26.10 17.84
CA LYS A 862 31.92 -26.38 19.24
C LYS A 862 30.75 -26.87 20.11
N GLN A 863 29.52 -26.89 19.59
CA GLN A 863 28.30 -27.11 20.38
C GLN A 863 27.50 -28.30 19.83
N SER A 864 26.87 -29.09 20.71
CA SER A 864 26.28 -30.39 20.36
C SER A 864 24.80 -30.36 19.94
N GLN A 865 24.07 -29.25 20.14
CA GLN A 865 22.65 -29.09 19.74
C GLN A 865 22.34 -27.63 19.35
N PRO A 866 22.25 -27.29 18.05
CA PRO A 866 21.89 -25.94 17.59
C PRO A 866 20.38 -25.65 17.70
N SER A 867 20.00 -24.36 17.82
CA SER A 867 18.61 -23.94 17.64
C SER A 867 18.15 -24.18 16.19
N ALA A 868 16.84 -24.12 15.92
CA ALA A 868 16.30 -24.24 14.56
C ALA A 868 16.88 -23.17 13.62
N LEU A 869 16.94 -21.91 14.06
CA LEU A 869 17.53 -20.82 13.28
C LEU A 869 19.03 -21.04 13.05
N THR A 870 19.78 -21.45 14.08
CA THR A 870 21.22 -21.75 13.95
C THR A 870 21.47 -22.84 12.91
N ALA A 871 20.67 -23.91 12.91
CA ALA A 871 20.77 -24.99 11.93
C ALA A 871 20.50 -24.46 10.50
N GLN A 872 19.44 -23.68 10.31
CA GLN A 872 19.11 -23.07 9.02
C GLN A 872 20.19 -22.10 8.52
N VAL A 873 20.75 -21.26 9.40
CA VAL A 873 21.84 -20.34 9.03
C VAL A 873 23.09 -21.13 8.66
N THR A 874 23.45 -22.16 9.43
CA THR A 874 24.61 -23.02 9.14
C THR A 874 24.47 -23.70 7.78
N GLU A 875 23.28 -24.20 7.46
CA GLU A 875 22.96 -24.78 6.15
C GLU A 875 23.04 -23.73 5.02
N ALA A 876 22.49 -22.53 5.24
CA ALA A 876 22.51 -21.45 4.24
C ALA A 876 23.91 -20.85 3.99
N LEU A 877 24.87 -21.07 4.91
CA LEU A 877 26.28 -20.71 4.71
C LEU A 877 27.01 -21.74 3.84
N SER A 878 26.68 -23.03 3.95
CA SER A 878 27.31 -24.09 3.16
C SER A 878 26.68 -24.28 1.79
N ARG A 879 25.36 -24.06 1.69
CA ARG A 879 24.56 -24.19 0.47
C ARG A 879 23.89 -22.87 0.14
N GLU A 880 24.45 -22.14 -0.83
CA GLU A 880 23.86 -20.87 -1.26
C GLU A 880 22.71 -21.12 -2.23
N ILE A 881 21.49 -20.70 -1.89
CA ILE A 881 20.32 -20.85 -2.77
C ILE A 881 19.77 -19.47 -3.11
N TYR A 882 19.75 -19.13 -4.39
CA TYR A 882 19.22 -17.89 -4.94
C TYR A 882 17.94 -18.19 -5.74
N PRO A 883 16.76 -17.71 -5.31
CA PRO A 883 15.51 -17.92 -6.03
C PRO A 883 15.50 -17.11 -7.33
N LEU A 884 15.03 -17.72 -8.42
CA LEU A 884 14.94 -17.11 -9.74
C LEU A 884 13.47 -16.90 -10.13
N GLY A 885 13.15 -15.67 -10.54
CA GLY A 885 11.84 -15.34 -11.09
C GLY A 885 11.67 -15.81 -12.54
N ARG A 886 10.44 -15.79 -13.06
CA ARG A 886 10.13 -16.22 -14.44
C ARG A 886 10.77 -15.33 -15.50
N ARG A 887 10.88 -14.02 -15.27
CA ARG A 887 11.59 -13.05 -16.11
C ARG A 887 12.21 -12.03 -15.18
N SER A 888 13.43 -12.29 -14.75
CA SER A 888 14.06 -11.52 -13.69
C SER A 888 15.54 -11.31 -13.97
N THR A 889 16.06 -10.22 -13.44
CA THR A 889 17.50 -9.96 -13.36
C THR A 889 17.84 -9.79 -11.89
N LEU A 890 18.77 -10.59 -11.38
CA LEU A 890 19.30 -10.43 -10.02
C LEU A 890 20.24 -9.23 -10.02
N GLN A 891 19.76 -8.11 -9.47
CA GLN A 891 20.52 -6.85 -9.47
C GLN A 891 21.88 -6.98 -8.78
N PHE A 892 21.97 -7.81 -7.75
CA PHE A 892 23.24 -8.18 -7.14
C PHE A 892 23.48 -9.65 -7.45
N SER A 893 24.43 -9.93 -8.32
CA SER A 893 24.69 -11.30 -8.75
C SER A 893 25.74 -11.96 -7.86
N PRO A 894 25.57 -13.24 -7.52
CA PRO A 894 26.50 -13.91 -6.64
C PRO A 894 27.85 -14.16 -7.31
N ASP A 895 28.88 -14.25 -6.48
CA ASP A 895 30.20 -14.69 -6.90
C ASP A 895 30.22 -16.23 -7.03
N VAL A 896 30.52 -16.70 -8.24
CA VAL A 896 30.61 -18.12 -8.60
C VAL A 896 32.03 -18.69 -8.46
N SER A 897 33.01 -17.86 -8.09
CA SER A 897 34.42 -18.25 -8.00
C SER A 897 34.62 -19.43 -7.06
N GLY A 898 35.22 -20.50 -7.57
CA GLY A 898 35.52 -21.72 -6.84
C GLY A 898 34.29 -22.53 -6.42
N LYS A 899 33.10 -22.25 -6.96
CA LYS A 899 31.85 -22.91 -6.56
C LYS A 899 31.30 -23.78 -7.68
N GLU A 900 30.73 -24.91 -7.29
CA GLU A 900 29.84 -25.69 -8.14
C GLU A 900 28.56 -24.91 -8.39
N ILE A 901 28.04 -25.00 -9.61
CA ILE A 901 26.85 -24.28 -10.05
C ILE A 901 25.76 -25.30 -10.30
N THR A 902 24.58 -25.10 -9.74
CA THR A 902 23.39 -25.91 -10.08
C THR A 902 22.20 -25.00 -10.38
N ILE A 903 21.57 -25.19 -11.52
CA ILE A 903 20.29 -24.56 -11.86
C ILE A 903 19.20 -25.61 -11.74
N ARG A 904 18.16 -25.30 -10.97
CA ARG A 904 16.94 -26.12 -10.87
C ARG A 904 15.78 -25.35 -11.46
N ALA A 905 14.84 -26.04 -12.10
CA ALA A 905 13.55 -25.48 -12.48
C ALA A 905 12.53 -26.60 -12.76
N SER A 906 11.26 -26.32 -12.52
CA SER A 906 10.14 -27.13 -13.04
C SER A 906 9.65 -26.46 -14.33
N ILE A 907 9.79 -27.14 -15.47
CA ILE A 907 9.44 -26.61 -16.80
C ILE A 907 8.06 -27.12 -17.23
N THR A 908 7.27 -26.25 -17.86
CA THR A 908 6.02 -26.61 -18.54
C THR A 908 5.93 -25.90 -19.88
N LYS A 909 5.61 -26.65 -20.93
CA LYS A 909 5.46 -26.14 -22.29
C LYS A 909 4.16 -25.34 -22.45
N GLY A 910 4.26 -24.24 -23.21
CA GLY A 910 3.09 -23.43 -23.55
C GLY A 910 2.22 -24.10 -24.61
N ARG A 911 0.89 -23.86 -24.56
CA ARG A 911 -0.05 -24.34 -25.58
C ARG A 911 0.36 -23.76 -26.96
N ASP A 912 0.50 -24.63 -27.96
CA ASP A 912 0.83 -24.31 -29.35
C ASP A 912 2.18 -23.59 -29.61
N ARG A 913 3.11 -23.64 -28.64
CA ARG A 913 4.48 -23.13 -28.83
C ARG A 913 5.51 -24.24 -28.64
N ALA A 914 6.51 -24.28 -29.51
CA ALA A 914 7.67 -25.12 -29.29
C ALA A 914 8.37 -24.64 -28.01
N LEU A 915 8.82 -25.59 -27.18
CA LEU A 915 9.59 -25.28 -25.98
C LEU A 915 10.97 -24.78 -26.44
N GLN A 916 11.24 -23.49 -26.22
CA GLN A 916 12.42 -22.77 -26.71
C GLN A 916 12.71 -21.60 -25.76
N GLY A 917 13.97 -21.21 -25.61
CA GLY A 917 14.37 -19.95 -24.98
C GLY A 917 15.24 -20.12 -23.74
N PHE A 918 15.67 -19.00 -23.19
CA PHE A 918 16.60 -18.92 -22.06
C PHE A 918 15.91 -19.27 -20.73
N ILE A 919 16.50 -20.14 -19.90
CA ILE A 919 15.98 -20.47 -18.56
C ILE A 919 16.69 -19.62 -17.51
N ALA A 920 18.02 -19.75 -17.40
CA ALA A 920 18.82 -18.98 -16.46
C ALA A 920 20.31 -18.98 -16.83
N GLY A 921 21.04 -17.94 -16.44
CA GLY A 921 22.49 -17.87 -16.66
C GLY A 921 23.10 -16.55 -16.21
N GLN A 922 24.43 -16.49 -16.21
CA GLN A 922 25.24 -15.33 -15.84
C GLN A 922 26.48 -15.25 -16.74
N GLY A 923 27.02 -14.06 -16.93
CA GLY A 923 28.19 -13.84 -17.76
C GLY A 923 27.84 -13.29 -19.15
N GLY A 924 28.80 -13.44 -20.05
CA GLY A 924 28.68 -13.04 -21.45
C GLY A 924 29.63 -13.82 -22.35
N LYS A 925 30.01 -13.24 -23.48
CA LYS A 925 30.88 -13.89 -24.48
C LYS A 925 32.32 -14.11 -24.00
N ASP A 926 32.75 -13.40 -22.96
CA ASP A 926 34.11 -13.51 -22.41
C ASP A 926 34.20 -14.55 -21.27
N GLY A 927 33.05 -14.94 -20.73
CA GLY A 927 32.94 -15.98 -19.70
C GLY A 927 31.53 -16.03 -19.11
N GLY A 928 30.96 -17.22 -18.94
CA GLY A 928 29.61 -17.36 -18.41
C GLY A 928 29.02 -18.77 -18.48
N TYR A 929 27.85 -18.97 -17.89
CA TYR A 929 27.08 -20.21 -17.97
C TYR A 929 25.62 -19.91 -18.28
N ALA A 930 24.96 -20.79 -19.04
CA ALA A 930 23.56 -20.65 -19.39
C ALA A 930 22.87 -22.00 -19.54
N LEU A 931 21.69 -22.13 -18.93
CA LEU A 931 20.72 -23.17 -19.21
C LEU A 931 19.63 -22.60 -20.12
N TYR A 932 19.42 -23.23 -21.26
CA TYR A 932 18.41 -22.81 -22.24
C TYR A 932 17.89 -23.98 -23.06
N ILE A 933 16.77 -23.78 -23.74
CA ILE A 933 16.19 -24.75 -24.66
C ILE A 933 16.31 -24.21 -26.08
N GLN A 934 16.95 -24.99 -26.95
CA GLN A 934 17.11 -24.65 -28.35
C GLN A 934 16.86 -25.88 -29.21
N ASP A 935 16.03 -25.72 -30.25
CA ASP A 935 15.64 -26.78 -31.19
C ASP A 935 15.06 -28.01 -30.48
N GLY A 936 14.26 -27.75 -29.44
CA GLY A 936 13.63 -28.77 -28.61
C GLY A 936 14.58 -29.56 -27.71
N LYS A 937 15.84 -29.11 -27.55
CA LYS A 937 16.86 -29.73 -26.69
C LYS A 937 17.26 -28.79 -25.58
N LEU A 938 17.48 -29.36 -24.40
CA LEU A 938 18.00 -28.63 -23.26
C LEU A 938 19.53 -28.57 -23.35
N VAL A 939 20.08 -27.37 -23.19
CA VAL A 939 21.50 -27.08 -23.32
C VAL A 939 21.98 -26.39 -22.06
N MET A 940 22.99 -26.98 -21.41
CA MET A 940 23.80 -26.31 -20.40
C MET A 940 25.13 -25.92 -21.03
N ALA A 941 25.31 -24.63 -21.27
CA ALA A 941 26.49 -24.04 -21.87
C ALA A 941 27.40 -23.43 -20.80
N VAL A 942 28.71 -23.59 -20.96
CA VAL A 942 29.74 -22.99 -20.13
C VAL A 942 30.81 -22.41 -21.05
N ARG A 943 31.03 -21.10 -20.96
CA ARG A 943 32.04 -20.39 -21.73
C ARG A 943 33.20 -19.97 -20.84
N GLN A 944 34.41 -20.35 -21.21
CA GLN A 944 35.64 -20.06 -20.46
C GLN A 944 36.77 -19.79 -21.46
N HIS A 945 37.49 -18.67 -21.28
CA HIS A 945 38.61 -18.29 -22.14
C HIS A 945 38.24 -18.25 -23.64
N GLY A 946 37.03 -17.75 -23.94
CA GLY A 946 36.46 -17.73 -25.30
C GLY A 946 35.97 -19.08 -25.85
N MET A 947 36.27 -20.21 -25.19
CA MET A 947 35.83 -21.55 -25.60
C MET A 947 34.45 -21.89 -25.01
N LEU A 948 33.58 -22.47 -25.83
CA LEU A 948 32.24 -22.91 -25.43
C LEU A 948 32.19 -24.44 -25.24
N SER A 949 31.96 -24.89 -24.01
CA SER A 949 31.63 -26.28 -23.67
C SER A 949 30.12 -26.42 -23.43
N LYS A 950 29.54 -27.56 -23.80
CA LYS A 950 28.10 -27.81 -23.60
C LYS A 950 27.77 -29.26 -23.25
N ALA A 951 26.72 -29.44 -22.46
CA ALA A 951 25.95 -30.68 -22.39
C ALA A 951 24.61 -30.45 -23.11
N VAL A 952 24.22 -31.36 -23.99
CA VAL A 952 23.01 -31.24 -24.83
C VAL A 952 22.21 -32.52 -24.76
N THR A 953 20.93 -32.43 -24.43
CA THR A 953 20.04 -33.60 -24.39
C THR A 953 19.76 -34.14 -25.80
N SER A 954 19.68 -35.46 -25.94
CA SER A 954 19.44 -36.13 -27.23
C SER A 954 17.97 -36.55 -27.44
N GLY A 955 17.19 -36.67 -26.37
CA GLY A 955 15.78 -37.07 -26.41
C GLY A 955 14.78 -35.91 -26.57
N ILE A 956 13.55 -36.23 -26.95
CA ILE A 956 12.42 -35.29 -26.96
C ILE A 956 12.11 -34.89 -25.51
N LEU A 957 12.09 -33.59 -25.22
CA LEU A 957 11.73 -33.08 -23.90
C LEU A 957 10.24 -33.32 -23.62
N PRO A 958 9.86 -33.78 -22.40
CA PRO A 958 8.47 -33.85 -21.99
C PRO A 958 7.80 -32.47 -22.02
N ASP A 959 6.47 -32.44 -22.10
CA ASP A 959 5.71 -31.18 -22.01
C ASP A 959 5.77 -30.59 -20.58
N LYS A 960 6.07 -31.40 -19.56
CA LYS A 960 6.31 -31.00 -18.17
C LYS A 960 7.38 -31.89 -17.55
N PHE A 961 8.41 -31.29 -16.96
CA PHE A 961 9.53 -32.01 -16.34
C PHE A 961 10.28 -31.13 -15.34
N ASP A 962 10.94 -31.75 -14.37
CA ASP A 962 11.91 -31.09 -13.51
C ASP A 962 13.31 -31.21 -14.11
N VAL A 963 14.04 -30.10 -14.17
CA VAL A 963 15.43 -30.06 -14.63
C VAL A 963 16.38 -29.71 -13.49
N VAL A 964 17.52 -30.41 -13.46
CA VAL A 964 18.70 -30.03 -12.68
C VAL A 964 19.89 -30.02 -13.62
N ALA A 965 20.47 -28.84 -13.85
CA ALA A 965 21.70 -28.69 -14.64
C ALA A 965 22.83 -28.25 -13.72
N SER A 966 23.98 -28.92 -13.76
CA SER A 966 25.10 -28.62 -12.88
C SER A 966 26.45 -28.52 -13.59
N LEU A 967 27.33 -27.71 -13.03
CA LEU A 967 28.77 -27.65 -13.29
C LEU A 967 29.49 -27.96 -11.97
N THR A 968 30.15 -29.11 -11.89
CA THR A 968 30.79 -29.59 -10.65
C THR A 968 32.31 -29.44 -10.69
N GLU A 969 32.96 -29.75 -9.57
CA GLU A 969 34.42 -29.84 -9.48
C GLU A 969 35.00 -30.71 -10.60
N GLY A 970 36.15 -30.27 -11.14
CA GLY A 970 36.78 -30.88 -12.30
C GLY A 970 36.13 -30.52 -13.65
N GLY A 971 35.14 -29.62 -13.68
CA GLY A 971 34.54 -29.11 -14.93
C GLY A 971 33.50 -30.04 -15.55
N ASN A 972 32.88 -30.95 -14.79
CA ASN A 972 31.85 -31.82 -15.35
C ASN A 972 30.53 -31.04 -15.48
N ILE A 973 29.94 -31.06 -16.67
CA ILE A 973 28.60 -30.53 -16.92
C ILE A 973 27.63 -31.71 -16.92
N ARG A 974 26.51 -31.60 -16.19
CA ARG A 974 25.48 -32.64 -16.15
C ARG A 974 24.09 -32.02 -16.26
N ILE A 975 23.18 -32.71 -16.93
CA ILE A 975 21.76 -32.38 -16.99
C ILE A 975 20.98 -33.62 -16.58
N ASP A 976 20.15 -33.47 -15.55
CA ASP A 976 19.14 -34.44 -15.14
C ASP A 976 17.74 -33.94 -15.49
N ILE A 977 16.90 -34.85 -16.01
CA ILE A 977 15.47 -34.63 -16.24
C ILE A 977 14.71 -35.66 -15.38
N ASP A 978 13.81 -35.17 -14.53
CA ASP A 978 13.03 -35.99 -13.58
C ASP A 978 13.91 -36.96 -12.76
N GLY A 979 15.09 -36.47 -12.35
CA GLY A 979 16.06 -37.22 -11.55
C GLY A 979 16.89 -38.25 -12.33
N LYS A 980 16.78 -38.32 -13.66
CA LYS A 980 17.58 -39.21 -14.52
C LYS A 980 18.57 -38.41 -15.36
N GLU A 981 19.79 -38.92 -15.47
CA GLU A 981 20.82 -38.32 -16.33
C GLU A 981 20.35 -38.30 -17.79
N ALA A 982 20.31 -37.09 -18.37
CA ALA A 982 19.83 -36.83 -19.71
C ALA A 982 20.94 -36.33 -20.65
N ALA A 983 21.98 -35.70 -20.11
CA ALA A 983 23.19 -35.31 -20.85
C ALA A 983 24.38 -35.05 -19.94
N THR A 984 25.59 -35.23 -20.47
CA THR A 984 26.83 -34.84 -19.83
C THR A 984 27.72 -34.06 -20.80
N GLY A 985 28.67 -33.31 -20.25
CA GLY A 985 29.63 -32.50 -21.00
C GLY A 985 30.85 -32.18 -20.13
N LYS A 986 31.86 -31.55 -20.71
CA LYS A 986 33.11 -31.21 -20.01
C LYS A 986 33.54 -29.78 -20.31
N ALA A 987 33.47 -28.93 -19.29
CA ALA A 987 34.15 -27.64 -19.23
C ALA A 987 35.59 -27.83 -18.75
N HIS A 988 36.39 -26.75 -18.80
CA HIS A 988 37.78 -26.81 -18.36
C HIS A 988 37.88 -27.00 -16.83
N MET A 989 37.15 -26.17 -16.07
CA MET A 989 37.19 -26.13 -14.61
C MET A 989 35.99 -25.36 -14.05
N LEU A 990 35.90 -25.21 -12.72
CA LEU A 990 35.03 -24.20 -12.12
C LEU A 990 35.54 -22.80 -12.45
N PHE A 991 34.67 -21.79 -12.44
CA PHE A 991 35.09 -20.40 -12.57
C PHE A 991 36.00 -20.02 -11.40
N ASN A 992 37.05 -19.25 -11.66
CA ASN A 992 38.02 -18.82 -10.64
C ASN A 992 37.99 -17.30 -10.37
N ALA A 993 37.06 -16.60 -11.04
CA ALA A 993 36.84 -15.18 -10.90
C ALA A 993 35.33 -14.88 -11.01
N PRO A 994 34.86 -13.76 -10.42
CA PRO A 994 33.48 -13.32 -10.58
C PRO A 994 33.13 -13.13 -12.07
N LEU A 995 31.90 -13.44 -12.43
CA LEU A 995 31.40 -13.26 -13.80
C LEU A 995 30.87 -11.85 -14.01
N SER A 996 31.01 -11.36 -15.24
CA SER A 996 30.38 -10.13 -15.71
C SER A 996 28.85 -10.29 -15.84
N ASN A 997 28.15 -9.17 -15.96
CA ASN A 997 26.70 -9.08 -16.10
C ASN A 997 25.90 -9.75 -14.97
N SER A 998 24.62 -9.43 -14.89
CA SER A 998 23.76 -10.00 -13.84
C SER A 998 23.31 -11.42 -14.19
N VAL A 999 22.94 -12.22 -13.17
CA VAL A 999 22.18 -13.45 -13.37
C VAL A 999 20.82 -13.04 -13.93
N ARG A 1000 20.47 -13.63 -15.06
CA ARG A 1000 19.22 -13.42 -15.77
C ARG A 1000 18.42 -14.72 -15.74
N SER A 1001 17.10 -14.62 -15.78
CA SER A 1001 16.23 -15.79 -15.93
C SER A 1001 15.06 -15.50 -16.86
N GLY A 1002 14.70 -16.50 -17.67
CA GLY A 1002 13.58 -16.49 -18.61
C GLY A 1002 13.70 -15.61 -19.84
N GLU A 1003 14.73 -14.78 -19.91
CA GLU A 1003 15.06 -14.00 -21.09
C GLU A 1003 16.53 -13.59 -21.05
N ASP A 1004 17.20 -13.65 -22.21
CA ASP A 1004 18.51 -13.06 -22.42
C ASP A 1004 18.43 -11.95 -23.46
N MET A 1005 18.91 -10.75 -23.10
CA MET A 1005 18.82 -9.51 -23.89
C MET A 1005 20.21 -9.01 -24.32
N GLU A 1006 21.28 -9.75 -24.04
CA GLU A 1006 22.67 -9.27 -24.22
C GLU A 1006 23.14 -9.24 -25.69
N GLY A 1007 22.31 -9.67 -26.65
CA GLY A 1007 22.60 -9.58 -28.08
C GLY A 1007 23.90 -10.30 -28.46
N GLU A 1008 24.94 -9.54 -28.84
CA GLU A 1008 26.27 -10.07 -29.21
C GLU A 1008 27.15 -10.47 -28.02
N ASP A 1009 26.77 -10.11 -26.78
CA ASP A 1009 27.46 -10.52 -25.55
C ASP A 1009 26.85 -11.79 -24.92
N ARG A 1010 26.18 -12.60 -25.74
CA ARG A 1010 25.52 -13.84 -25.33
C ARG A 1010 26.49 -14.97 -24.98
N ILE A 1011 26.04 -15.88 -24.11
CA ILE A 1011 26.85 -17.01 -23.63
C ILE A 1011 26.81 -18.18 -24.63
N GLY A 1012 25.61 -18.50 -25.13
CA GLY A 1012 25.34 -19.61 -26.04
C GLY A 1012 25.29 -19.24 -27.52
N GLU A 1013 24.84 -20.18 -28.36
CA GLU A 1013 24.78 -20.06 -29.84
C GLU A 1013 23.40 -19.61 -30.36
N TYR A 1014 22.51 -19.11 -29.49
CA TYR A 1014 21.20 -18.56 -29.88
C TYR A 1014 21.33 -17.13 -30.44
N GLU A 1015 20.34 -16.61 -31.17
CA GLU A 1015 20.40 -15.26 -31.76
C GLU A 1015 19.39 -14.29 -31.12
N GLY A 1016 19.77 -13.01 -31.05
CA GLY A 1016 18.88 -11.91 -30.67
C GLY A 1016 18.31 -11.98 -29.24
N ARG A 1017 17.12 -11.43 -29.06
CA ARG A 1017 16.33 -11.49 -27.83
C ARG A 1017 15.81 -12.91 -27.64
N PHE A 1018 16.34 -13.64 -26.65
CA PHE A 1018 16.05 -15.06 -26.48
C PHE A 1018 15.16 -15.34 -25.27
N GLY A 1019 13.87 -14.97 -25.39
CA GLY A 1019 12.86 -15.17 -24.35
C GLY A 1019 12.32 -16.61 -24.26
N PHE A 1020 12.04 -17.07 -23.05
CA PHE A 1020 11.46 -18.39 -22.80
C PHE A 1020 10.01 -18.50 -23.30
N ALA A 1021 9.78 -19.44 -24.21
CA ALA A 1021 8.50 -19.84 -24.76
C ALA A 1021 7.93 -21.03 -23.96
N GLY A 1022 7.43 -20.74 -22.76
CA GLY A 1022 6.83 -21.71 -21.84
C GLY A 1022 6.56 -21.08 -20.47
N ASN A 1023 6.41 -21.94 -19.46
CA ASN A 1023 6.42 -21.55 -18.07
C ASN A 1023 7.52 -22.33 -17.33
N PHE A 1024 8.14 -21.69 -16.34
CA PHE A 1024 8.97 -22.39 -15.38
C PHE A 1024 8.72 -21.85 -13.98
N GLN A 1025 8.80 -22.73 -12.99
CA GLN A 1025 8.56 -22.45 -11.58
C GLN A 1025 9.64 -23.09 -10.72
N LYS A 1026 9.69 -22.72 -9.43
CA LYS A 1026 10.69 -23.22 -8.47
C LYS A 1026 12.12 -23.12 -9.01
N ALA A 1027 12.37 -22.09 -9.82
CA ALA A 1027 13.67 -21.91 -10.40
C ALA A 1027 14.63 -21.38 -9.34
N SER A 1028 15.82 -21.97 -9.26
CA SER A 1028 16.86 -21.53 -8.34
C SER A 1028 18.24 -21.71 -8.97
N LEU A 1029 19.15 -20.84 -8.54
CA LEU A 1029 20.58 -21.00 -8.71
C LEU A 1029 21.15 -21.42 -7.35
N GLU A 1030 21.84 -22.56 -7.32
CA GLU A 1030 22.55 -23.05 -6.14
C GLU A 1030 24.06 -22.97 -6.38
N LEU A 1031 24.80 -22.43 -5.41
CA LEU A 1031 26.25 -22.35 -5.43
C LEU A 1031 26.82 -23.05 -4.19
N ASN A 1032 27.68 -24.05 -4.40
CA ASN A 1032 28.26 -24.86 -3.33
C ASN A 1032 29.79 -24.89 -3.44
N ARG A 1033 30.51 -24.85 -2.31
CA ARG A 1033 31.96 -25.09 -2.33
C ARG A 1033 32.24 -26.59 -2.48
N PRO A 1034 33.21 -27.00 -3.33
CA PRO A 1034 33.70 -28.37 -3.34
C PRO A 1034 34.17 -28.76 -1.93
N ASN A 1035 33.88 -30.00 -1.51
CA ASN A 1035 34.08 -30.48 -0.14
C ASN A 1035 35.44 -30.07 0.47
N GLU A 1036 35.46 -29.02 1.30
CA GLU A 1036 36.54 -28.74 2.24
C GLU A 1036 36.43 -29.73 3.42
N GLY A 1037 36.96 -30.94 3.20
CA GLY A 1037 37.34 -32.00 4.15
C GLY A 1037 36.70 -32.08 5.56
N GLY A 1038 35.95 -33.16 5.79
CA GLY A 1038 36.10 -34.01 6.99
C GLY A 1038 35.28 -33.64 8.24
N GLY A 1039 33.98 -33.90 8.22
CA GLY A 1039 33.16 -33.92 9.43
C GLY A 1039 31.73 -34.37 9.16
N ASN A 1040 31.46 -35.65 9.39
CA ASN A 1040 30.15 -36.32 9.27
C ASN A 1040 29.31 -35.91 8.05
N ALA A 1041 29.50 -36.67 6.97
CA ALA A 1041 28.49 -36.80 5.93
C ALA A 1041 27.16 -37.22 6.57
N VAL A 1042 26.31 -36.24 6.90
CA VAL A 1042 24.87 -36.47 6.90
C VAL A 1042 24.56 -36.70 5.43
N SER A 1043 24.43 -37.98 5.07
CA SER A 1043 24.10 -38.41 3.73
C SER A 1043 22.95 -37.54 3.22
N SER A 1044 23.22 -36.72 2.19
CA SER A 1044 22.20 -36.06 1.39
C SER A 1044 21.47 -37.06 0.48
N ALA A 1045 21.26 -38.28 0.97
CA ALA A 1045 20.23 -39.19 0.53
C ALA A 1045 18.95 -38.89 1.31
N LYS A 1046 18.44 -37.65 1.22
CA LYS A 1046 17.00 -37.48 1.34
C LYS A 1046 16.42 -37.87 -0.02
N SER A 1047 15.80 -39.05 0.00
CA SER A 1047 15.00 -39.65 -1.05
C SER A 1047 14.58 -38.68 -2.15
N ALA A 1048 14.97 -38.99 -3.39
CA ALA A 1048 14.13 -38.67 -4.53
C ALA A 1048 12.66 -38.94 -4.13
N PRO A 1049 11.69 -38.09 -4.52
CA PRO A 1049 10.32 -38.56 -4.57
C PRO A 1049 10.39 -39.87 -5.32
N LYS A 1050 9.95 -40.98 -4.71
CA LYS A 1050 9.89 -42.25 -5.40
C LYS A 1050 9.02 -42.00 -6.63
N SER A 1051 9.62 -41.78 -7.79
CA SER A 1051 9.03 -42.15 -9.06
C SER A 1051 9.02 -43.66 -9.07
N GLY A 1052 8.17 -44.26 -8.22
CA GLY A 1052 7.59 -45.51 -8.62
C GLY A 1052 7.01 -45.24 -10.00
N ALA A 1053 7.35 -46.05 -10.98
CA ALA A 1053 6.45 -46.27 -12.09
C ALA A 1053 5.14 -46.78 -11.47
N SER A 1054 4.33 -45.87 -10.94
CA SER A 1054 2.96 -46.17 -10.62
C SER A 1054 2.29 -46.23 -11.98
N ASN A 1055 1.52 -47.28 -12.21
CA ASN A 1055 0.53 -47.31 -13.29
C ASN A 1055 -0.59 -46.28 -13.01
N ALA A 1056 -0.24 -45.10 -12.46
CA ALA A 1056 -1.17 -44.07 -12.12
C ALA A 1056 -1.47 -43.25 -13.37
N THR A 1057 -2.75 -43.08 -13.66
CA THR A 1057 -3.16 -42.24 -14.77
C THR A 1057 -3.05 -40.79 -14.34
N VAL A 1058 -2.22 -40.02 -15.06
CA VAL A 1058 -2.05 -38.59 -14.85
C VAL A 1058 -3.15 -37.84 -15.58
N ILE A 1059 -3.79 -36.91 -14.88
CA ILE A 1059 -4.90 -36.12 -15.37
C ILE A 1059 -4.52 -34.65 -15.14
N GLU A 1060 -4.18 -33.97 -16.22
CA GLU A 1060 -4.00 -32.52 -16.20
C GLU A 1060 -5.39 -31.87 -16.10
N LEU A 1061 -5.60 -31.08 -15.07
CA LEU A 1061 -6.81 -30.31 -14.82
C LEU A 1061 -6.38 -28.84 -14.70
N LYS A 1062 -7.09 -27.95 -15.38
CA LYS A 1062 -6.72 -26.53 -15.42
C LYS A 1062 -7.91 -25.71 -14.96
N VAL A 1063 -7.65 -24.63 -14.23
CA VAL A 1063 -8.67 -23.60 -14.03
C VAL A 1063 -8.75 -22.75 -15.29
N GLU A 1064 -9.92 -22.62 -15.88
CA GLU A 1064 -10.12 -21.71 -17.00
C GLU A 1064 -10.08 -20.26 -16.49
N LYS A 1065 -9.20 -19.45 -17.07
CA LYS A 1065 -8.96 -18.06 -16.65
C LYS A 1065 -10.26 -17.27 -16.63
N GLU A 1066 -10.49 -16.54 -15.54
CA GLU A 1066 -11.53 -15.50 -15.42
C GLU A 1066 -12.99 -16.00 -15.59
N ILE A 1067 -13.22 -17.32 -15.61
CA ILE A 1067 -14.58 -17.89 -15.74
C ILE A 1067 -14.99 -18.83 -14.60
N MET A 1068 -14.13 -19.02 -13.58
CA MET A 1068 -14.38 -19.87 -12.39
C MET A 1068 -14.87 -21.29 -12.75
N GLN A 1069 -14.21 -21.96 -13.68
CA GLN A 1069 -14.50 -23.35 -14.06
C GLN A 1069 -13.21 -24.14 -14.19
N TYR A 1070 -13.29 -25.46 -14.01
CA TYR A 1070 -12.24 -26.35 -14.49
C TYR A 1070 -12.42 -26.59 -16.00
N ASP A 1071 -11.31 -26.72 -16.73
CA ASP A 1071 -11.28 -26.96 -18.17
C ASP A 1071 -11.93 -28.29 -18.56
N LYS A 1072 -11.95 -29.24 -17.62
CA LYS A 1072 -12.67 -30.50 -17.74
C LYS A 1072 -13.87 -30.47 -16.81
N LYS A 1073 -15.04 -30.83 -17.33
CA LYS A 1073 -16.27 -31.05 -16.55
C LYS A 1073 -16.48 -32.52 -16.16
N LEU A 1074 -15.81 -33.42 -16.86
CA LEU A 1074 -15.89 -34.87 -16.65
C LEU A 1074 -14.49 -35.47 -16.76
N ILE A 1075 -14.10 -36.24 -15.75
CA ILE A 1075 -12.89 -37.05 -15.68
C ILE A 1075 -13.33 -38.49 -15.47
N THR A 1076 -12.79 -39.46 -16.20
CA THR A 1076 -13.17 -40.89 -16.04
C THR A 1076 -11.97 -41.69 -15.56
N ALA A 1077 -12.16 -42.53 -14.53
CA ALA A 1077 -11.14 -43.44 -14.01
C ALA A 1077 -11.76 -44.76 -13.52
N LYS A 1078 -10.98 -45.84 -13.46
CA LYS A 1078 -11.46 -47.14 -12.98
C LYS A 1078 -11.38 -47.23 -11.45
N ALA A 1079 -12.34 -47.94 -10.85
CA ALA A 1079 -12.35 -48.21 -9.41
C ALA A 1079 -11.03 -48.86 -8.96
N GLY A 1080 -10.42 -48.33 -7.89
CA GLY A 1080 -9.14 -48.81 -7.36
C GLY A 1080 -7.88 -48.42 -8.16
N GLN A 1081 -8.03 -47.68 -9.26
CA GLN A 1081 -6.90 -47.17 -10.04
C GLN A 1081 -6.18 -46.04 -9.29
N LYS A 1082 -4.84 -45.99 -9.36
CA LYS A 1082 -4.11 -44.81 -8.90
C LYS A 1082 -4.26 -43.67 -9.91
N VAL A 1083 -4.58 -42.47 -9.45
CA VAL A 1083 -4.72 -41.28 -10.28
C VAL A 1083 -3.91 -40.15 -9.69
N VAL A 1084 -3.27 -39.39 -10.57
CA VAL A 1084 -2.55 -38.16 -10.24
C VAL A 1084 -3.26 -37.02 -10.95
N ILE A 1085 -3.88 -36.08 -10.22
CA ILE A 1085 -4.41 -34.85 -10.79
C ILE A 1085 -3.40 -33.73 -10.61
N ASN A 1086 -2.96 -33.15 -11.72
CA ASN A 1086 -2.17 -31.92 -11.71
C ASN A 1086 -3.13 -30.76 -11.96
N LEU A 1087 -3.40 -29.94 -10.94
CA LEU A 1087 -4.25 -28.76 -11.04
C LEU A 1087 -3.39 -27.52 -11.34
N GLU A 1088 -3.45 -27.01 -12.56
CA GLU A 1088 -2.84 -25.73 -12.96
C GLU A 1088 -3.83 -24.59 -12.70
N ASN A 1089 -3.40 -23.56 -11.97
CA ASN A 1089 -4.17 -22.34 -11.78
C ASN A 1089 -3.56 -21.18 -12.60
N PRO A 1090 -3.97 -20.95 -13.85
CA PRO A 1090 -3.53 -19.79 -14.63
C PRO A 1090 -4.32 -18.50 -14.29
N ASP A 1091 -5.32 -18.58 -13.41
CA ASP A 1091 -6.29 -17.53 -13.11
C ASP A 1091 -5.74 -16.52 -12.09
N GLY A 1092 -6.23 -15.28 -12.13
CA GLY A 1092 -5.77 -14.17 -11.27
C GLY A 1092 -6.16 -14.31 -9.80
N MET A 1093 -6.93 -15.35 -9.46
CA MET A 1093 -7.40 -15.69 -8.12
C MET A 1093 -6.95 -17.09 -7.72
N GLN A 1094 -6.86 -17.37 -6.42
CA GLN A 1094 -6.42 -18.68 -5.94
C GLN A 1094 -7.54 -19.73 -6.06
N HIS A 1095 -7.17 -20.99 -6.26
CA HIS A 1095 -8.12 -22.10 -6.41
C HIS A 1095 -7.62 -23.35 -5.69
N ASN A 1096 -8.50 -24.25 -5.30
CA ASN A 1096 -8.14 -25.58 -4.79
C ASN A 1096 -9.06 -26.63 -5.43
N LEU A 1097 -8.79 -27.92 -5.26
CA LEU A 1097 -9.60 -29.01 -5.78
C LEU A 1097 -9.88 -30.02 -4.68
N LEU A 1098 -11.15 -30.27 -4.40
CA LEU A 1098 -11.62 -31.29 -3.47
C LEU A 1098 -12.43 -32.33 -4.24
N ILE A 1099 -12.12 -33.61 -4.09
CA ILE A 1099 -12.95 -34.73 -4.54
C ILE A 1099 -13.83 -35.16 -3.36
N ILE A 1100 -15.14 -35.21 -3.58
CA ILE A 1100 -16.11 -35.39 -2.50
C ILE A 1100 -17.04 -36.58 -2.77
N LYS A 1101 -17.72 -37.07 -1.73
CA LYS A 1101 -18.69 -38.17 -1.85
C LYS A 1101 -19.87 -37.81 -2.78
N PRO A 1102 -20.43 -38.76 -3.55
CA PRO A 1102 -21.58 -38.50 -4.40
C PRO A 1102 -22.76 -37.90 -3.63
N GLY A 1103 -23.44 -36.90 -4.22
CA GLY A 1103 -24.60 -36.23 -3.61
C GLY A 1103 -24.29 -35.24 -2.49
N THR A 1104 -23.01 -34.96 -2.17
CA THR A 1104 -22.64 -34.13 -1.01
C THR A 1104 -22.19 -32.71 -1.34
N LEU A 1105 -22.27 -32.28 -2.61
CA LEU A 1105 -21.78 -30.96 -3.08
C LEU A 1105 -22.31 -29.79 -2.27
N GLN A 1106 -23.61 -29.73 -1.99
CA GLN A 1106 -24.20 -28.64 -1.19
C GLN A 1106 -23.71 -28.65 0.26
N LYS A 1107 -23.50 -29.84 0.84
CA LYS A 1107 -23.02 -29.97 2.23
C LYS A 1107 -21.57 -29.52 2.36
N VAL A 1108 -20.70 -29.94 1.43
CA VAL A 1108 -19.30 -29.51 1.39
C VAL A 1108 -19.19 -28.03 1.04
N GLY A 1109 -20.01 -27.55 0.10
CA GLY A 1109 -20.12 -26.14 -0.24
C GLY A 1109 -20.49 -25.26 0.93
N LYS A 1110 -21.52 -25.64 1.70
CA LYS A 1110 -21.90 -24.94 2.93
C LYS A 1110 -20.75 -24.93 3.95
N ALA A 1111 -20.06 -26.06 4.15
CA ALA A 1111 -18.92 -26.11 5.06
C ALA A 1111 -17.72 -25.27 4.57
N ALA A 1112 -17.56 -25.12 3.25
CA ALA A 1112 -16.58 -24.21 2.65
C ALA A 1112 -16.96 -22.73 2.86
N ASP A 1113 -18.24 -22.38 2.74
CA ASP A 1113 -18.74 -21.05 3.07
C ASP A 1113 -18.57 -20.75 4.57
N GLU A 1114 -18.78 -21.74 5.45
CA GLU A 1114 -18.55 -21.61 6.89
C GLU A 1114 -17.07 -21.35 7.21
N LEU A 1115 -16.12 -21.90 6.43
CA LEU A 1115 -14.69 -21.60 6.59
C LEU A 1115 -14.37 -20.12 6.36
N LEU A 1116 -15.17 -19.34 5.62
CA LEU A 1116 -14.94 -17.90 5.44
C LEU A 1116 -14.94 -17.11 6.74
N THR A 1117 -15.60 -17.66 7.77
CA THR A 1117 -15.69 -17.04 9.09
C THR A 1117 -14.57 -17.47 10.04
N ASN A 1118 -13.73 -18.43 9.63
CA ASN A 1118 -12.64 -18.95 10.44
C ASN A 1118 -11.35 -18.15 10.17
N PRO A 1119 -10.73 -17.51 11.18
CA PRO A 1119 -9.50 -16.73 11.00
C PRO A 1119 -8.30 -17.58 10.53
N LYS A 1120 -8.40 -18.92 10.65
CA LYS A 1120 -7.40 -19.88 10.16
C LYS A 1120 -7.74 -20.47 8.79
N ALA A 1121 -8.75 -19.96 8.09
CA ALA A 1121 -9.20 -20.55 6.81
C ALA A 1121 -8.09 -20.61 5.74
N ALA A 1122 -7.26 -19.57 5.68
CA ALA A 1122 -6.08 -19.53 4.82
C ALA A 1122 -5.04 -20.59 5.22
N GLU A 1123 -4.77 -20.76 6.53
CA GLU A 1123 -3.92 -21.85 7.04
C GLU A 1123 -4.51 -23.22 6.69
N MET A 1124 -5.83 -23.35 6.77
CA MET A 1124 -6.60 -24.54 6.41
C MET A 1124 -6.78 -24.72 4.89
N GLN A 1125 -6.16 -23.87 4.06
CA GLN A 1125 -6.20 -23.95 2.60
C GLN A 1125 -7.62 -23.94 2.01
N TYR A 1126 -8.59 -23.40 2.77
CA TYR A 1126 -10.02 -23.45 2.48
C TYR A 1126 -10.56 -24.87 2.24
N VAL A 1127 -9.99 -25.89 2.89
CA VAL A 1127 -10.46 -27.29 2.84
C VAL A 1127 -11.30 -27.61 4.08
N PRO A 1128 -12.63 -27.84 3.97
CA PRO A 1128 -13.46 -28.17 5.12
C PRO A 1128 -13.08 -29.52 5.73
N LYS A 1129 -12.91 -29.56 7.06
CA LYS A 1129 -12.61 -30.80 7.80
C LYS A 1129 -13.88 -31.60 8.09
N ILE A 1130 -14.50 -32.16 7.05
CA ILE A 1130 -15.70 -33.01 7.14
C ILE A 1130 -15.51 -34.35 6.42
N PRO A 1131 -16.19 -35.44 6.85
CA PRO A 1131 -15.98 -36.79 6.29
C PRO A 1131 -16.35 -36.98 4.81
N GLU A 1132 -17.04 -36.01 4.21
CA GLU A 1132 -17.45 -36.01 2.81
C GLU A 1132 -16.35 -35.60 1.84
N VAL A 1133 -15.29 -34.93 2.33
CA VAL A 1133 -14.09 -34.62 1.55
C VAL A 1133 -13.19 -35.85 1.55
N LEU A 1134 -13.01 -36.47 0.37
CA LEU A 1134 -12.22 -37.70 0.21
C LEU A 1134 -10.75 -37.37 -0.04
N PHE A 1135 -10.50 -36.42 -0.94
CA PHE A 1135 -9.16 -35.98 -1.33
C PHE A 1135 -9.18 -34.48 -1.59
N ALA A 1136 -8.10 -33.78 -1.28
CA ALA A 1136 -8.03 -32.34 -1.46
C ALA A 1136 -6.61 -31.89 -1.81
N THR A 1137 -6.48 -30.89 -2.65
CA THR A 1137 -5.24 -30.13 -2.80
C THR A 1137 -5.14 -29.06 -1.70
N ARG A 1138 -3.93 -28.55 -1.48
CA ARG A 1138 -3.78 -27.22 -0.88
C ARG A 1138 -4.31 -26.12 -1.83
N LEU A 1139 -4.34 -24.89 -1.34
CA LEU A 1139 -4.67 -23.75 -2.16
C LEU A 1139 -3.55 -23.48 -3.17
N VAL A 1140 -3.95 -23.17 -4.39
CA VAL A 1140 -3.08 -23.02 -5.56
C VAL A 1140 -3.11 -21.57 -5.98
N SER A 1141 -1.96 -20.91 -5.90
CA SER A 1141 -1.82 -19.50 -6.24
C SER A 1141 -1.82 -19.26 -7.74
N THR A 1142 -1.99 -18.00 -8.16
CA THR A 1142 -1.93 -17.63 -9.57
C THR A 1142 -0.61 -18.05 -10.20
N GLY A 1143 -0.72 -18.74 -11.34
CA GLY A 1143 0.41 -19.28 -12.08
C GLY A 1143 1.01 -20.54 -11.46
N GLU A 1144 0.47 -21.09 -10.37
CA GLU A 1144 0.99 -22.28 -9.69
C GLU A 1144 0.32 -23.57 -10.21
N THR A 1145 1.01 -24.70 -10.09
CA THR A 1145 0.42 -26.04 -10.27
C THR A 1145 0.63 -26.89 -9.02
N VAL A 1146 -0.43 -27.53 -8.55
CA VAL A 1146 -0.38 -28.50 -7.44
C VAL A 1146 -0.71 -29.89 -7.93
N THR A 1147 -0.16 -30.91 -7.27
CA THR A 1147 -0.41 -32.33 -7.60
C THR A 1147 -1.19 -33.00 -6.47
N LEU A 1148 -2.27 -33.70 -6.83
CA LEU A 1148 -3.07 -34.57 -5.96
C LEU A 1148 -2.93 -36.02 -6.42
N GLU A 1149 -2.24 -36.85 -5.64
CA GLU A 1149 -2.16 -38.30 -5.87
C GLU A 1149 -3.15 -39.03 -4.94
N PHE A 1150 -3.99 -39.88 -5.50
CA PHE A 1150 -4.94 -40.68 -4.74
C PHE A 1150 -5.31 -41.98 -5.45
N THR A 1151 -5.84 -42.94 -4.70
CA THR A 1151 -6.47 -44.15 -5.26
C THR A 1151 -7.96 -43.89 -5.45
N VAL A 1152 -8.45 -44.06 -6.68
CA VAL A 1152 -9.85 -43.87 -7.04
C VAL A 1152 -10.74 -44.78 -6.19
N PRO A 1153 -11.86 -44.28 -5.63
CA PRO A 1153 -12.77 -45.07 -4.80
C PRO A 1153 -13.17 -46.41 -5.45
N ALA A 1154 -13.32 -47.45 -4.63
CA ALA A 1154 -13.67 -48.80 -5.11
C ALA A 1154 -15.13 -48.90 -5.60
N GLU A 1155 -16.00 -48.00 -5.14
CA GLU A 1155 -17.41 -47.94 -5.53
C GLU A 1155 -17.58 -47.10 -6.80
N PRO A 1156 -18.09 -47.68 -7.91
CA PRO A 1156 -18.43 -46.94 -9.11
C PRO A 1156 -19.49 -45.87 -8.84
N GLY A 1157 -19.36 -44.70 -9.46
CA GLY A 1157 -20.26 -43.57 -9.26
C GLY A 1157 -19.69 -42.26 -9.75
N ASP A 1158 -20.50 -41.21 -9.69
CA ASP A 1158 -20.11 -39.85 -10.06
C ASP A 1158 -19.70 -39.09 -8.80
N TYR A 1159 -18.40 -38.90 -8.61
CA TYR A 1159 -17.81 -38.18 -7.49
C TYR A 1159 -17.57 -36.73 -7.92
N PRO A 1160 -18.25 -35.74 -7.33
CA PRO A 1160 -17.97 -34.36 -7.67
C PRO A 1160 -16.54 -33.99 -7.26
N TYR A 1161 -15.89 -33.18 -8.08
CA TYR A 1161 -14.76 -32.39 -7.65
C TYR A 1161 -15.09 -30.91 -7.72
N VAL A 1162 -14.60 -30.13 -6.75
CA VAL A 1162 -15.07 -28.77 -6.50
C VAL A 1162 -13.96 -27.89 -5.98
N CYS A 1163 -13.97 -26.60 -6.35
CA CYS A 1163 -13.15 -25.58 -5.71
C CYS A 1163 -13.90 -25.01 -4.50
N THR A 1164 -13.30 -25.06 -3.32
CA THR A 1164 -13.84 -24.50 -2.07
C THR A 1164 -13.15 -23.21 -1.63
N PHE A 1165 -12.27 -22.64 -2.46
CA PHE A 1165 -11.88 -21.24 -2.31
C PHE A 1165 -13.15 -20.36 -2.27
N PRO A 1166 -13.17 -19.28 -1.46
CA PRO A 1166 -14.38 -18.54 -1.12
C PRO A 1166 -15.35 -18.28 -2.28
N GLY A 1167 -16.57 -18.81 -2.18
CA GLY A 1167 -17.63 -18.59 -3.18
C GLY A 1167 -17.56 -19.48 -4.44
N HIS A 1168 -16.46 -20.19 -4.69
CA HIS A 1168 -16.22 -20.87 -5.97
C HIS A 1168 -17.07 -22.12 -6.18
N TRP A 1169 -17.40 -22.84 -5.10
CA TRP A 1169 -18.03 -24.17 -5.19
C TRP A 1169 -19.38 -24.18 -5.92
N ARG A 1170 -20.06 -23.03 -5.97
CA ARG A 1170 -21.36 -22.83 -6.64
C ARG A 1170 -21.29 -22.91 -8.17
N GLY A 1171 -20.13 -22.60 -8.76
CA GLY A 1171 -19.93 -22.57 -10.21
C GLY A 1171 -18.73 -23.39 -10.70
N MET A 1172 -17.77 -23.66 -9.82
CA MET A 1172 -16.50 -24.31 -10.15
C MET A 1172 -16.45 -25.74 -9.64
N ASN A 1173 -17.10 -26.63 -10.38
CA ASN A 1173 -17.12 -28.07 -10.11
C ASN A 1173 -17.15 -28.89 -11.40
N GLY A 1174 -16.82 -30.17 -11.26
CA GLY A 1174 -16.94 -31.18 -12.30
C GLY A 1174 -17.15 -32.56 -11.68
N ILE A 1175 -17.15 -33.60 -12.51
CA ILE A 1175 -17.43 -34.98 -12.10
C ILE A 1175 -16.24 -35.88 -12.39
N LEU A 1176 -15.74 -36.58 -11.37
CA LEU A 1176 -14.92 -37.78 -11.52
C LEU A 1176 -15.85 -38.99 -11.59
N ARG A 1177 -16.04 -39.53 -12.79
CA ARG A 1177 -16.81 -40.75 -13.04
C ARG A 1177 -15.95 -41.97 -12.83
N VAL A 1178 -16.29 -42.74 -11.80
CA VAL A 1178 -15.63 -43.99 -11.47
C VAL A 1178 -16.36 -45.14 -12.16
N THR A 1179 -15.67 -45.83 -13.06
CA THR A 1179 -16.19 -46.99 -13.79
C THR A 1179 -15.63 -48.30 -13.21
N LYS A 1180 -16.34 -49.41 -13.46
CA LYS A 1180 -15.83 -50.75 -13.12
C LYS A 1180 -14.58 -51.12 -13.93
#